data_AF-A0AAV7IJR8-F1
#
_entry.id   AF-A0AAV7IJR8-F1
#
_cell.length_a   1.000
_cell.length_b   1.000
_cell.length_c   1.000
_cell.angle_alpha   90.00
_cell.angle_beta   90.00
_cell.angle_gamma   90.00
#
_symmetry.space_group_name_H-M   'P 1'
#
loop_
_entity.id
_entity.type
_entity.pdbx_description
1 polymer ?
#
loop_
_entity_poly.entity_id
_entity_poly.type
_entity_poly.pdbx_seq_one_letter_code
_entity_poly.pdbx_strand_id
1 'polypeptide(L)'
;MSIMELSPYLKAIQEVVGSTPGEKYREISSIVCKLVSSRNIKRSLKNLDFPEVLKPLVEVEIARKLRQPDMILEALKSESWEVTMRAVKARWFFNGGNKMTSVGFYQTQIFPFVSVKTRRMIIKALADNLTEEPELADNFYELVTLMYGEKQAKPLLKVCSESFIWNRIKNFKFNYTVVHFLYYKYPEMVIKYLRLSKSDPENFNFTCFARFLPRLLLKHPEVFEELVEKSDDVPMLSARHTGLFLKHCFDAFLNNPHKFLQILAPRVLERVHTEEQRESVFKILVVQEVVKFENAFIGKFKFLGDGKKLSILMSAYKEKHNVDFLDCHEKITPKIMRILPKEDRIRIAKAKFEEKTSPASVRFEVIKRMIYSCVDNNDSDSLLDVLKYIQKKFDCEQHEFWANVLRFLWRYTCSMNLSQDHWAIISEFLMKIIEDEKKCDDLCIQELMAEKVRLDITNLDHEISPFLKYMFKHYRSNFLKLVPSLAKISLEKLINEIPSTYDDVNDISIEQVIDLVKMIGEFNAHNSGSCARVSVKNFPWLAACVKKFLIDRYGLWRNIKGLSLALRDTERRLYEAYVPERHWYIDIKSIDALRTLKKDPEVVKRNWKCYWNKCLGYVSKRVVKRFIRNLRWYQDLPIMFAEKSLHDMKNQVRKIVILGLLMEGPAFERLVGSEDGGKISKPYMPQAISCVRPPVSLEFALKY
;
A
#
# COMPACT_ATOMS: atom_id res chain seq x y z
N MET A 1 4.41 -49.27 0.88
CA MET A 1 5.70 -48.66 1.27
C MET A 1 5.41 -47.42 2.09
N SER A 2 5.82 -47.39 3.36
CA SER A 2 5.59 -46.23 4.25
C SER A 2 6.49 -45.06 3.85
N ILE A 3 6.03 -43.81 4.04
CA ILE A 3 6.85 -42.62 3.75
C ILE A 3 8.13 -42.57 4.58
N MET A 4 8.07 -43.10 5.80
CA MET A 4 9.24 -43.21 6.67
C MET A 4 10.29 -44.18 6.12
N GLU A 5 9.89 -45.17 5.31
CA GLU A 5 10.81 -46.09 4.62
C GLU A 5 11.37 -45.45 3.34
N LEU A 6 10.56 -44.61 2.67
CA LEU A 6 10.94 -43.91 1.44
C LEU A 6 11.94 -42.77 1.67
N SER A 7 11.79 -42.01 2.75
CA SER A 7 12.61 -40.82 3.07
C SER A 7 13.32 -40.98 4.43
N PRO A 8 14.55 -41.53 4.43
CA PRO A 8 15.40 -41.60 5.61
C PRO A 8 15.63 -40.24 6.27
N TYR A 9 15.71 -39.15 5.52
CA TYR A 9 15.89 -37.81 6.07
C TYR A 9 14.66 -37.30 6.83
N LEU A 10 13.44 -37.49 6.30
CA LEU A 10 12.23 -37.12 7.02
C LEU A 10 12.10 -37.96 8.28
N LYS A 11 12.34 -39.28 8.20
CA LYS A 11 12.36 -40.17 9.36
C LYS A 11 13.35 -39.67 10.43
N ALA A 12 14.58 -39.38 10.04
CA ALA A 12 15.61 -38.84 10.93
C ALA A 12 15.18 -37.53 11.61
N ILE A 13 14.52 -36.61 10.90
CA ILE A 13 13.99 -35.37 11.52
C ILE A 13 12.89 -35.70 12.55
N GLN A 14 12.03 -36.68 12.27
CA GLN A 14 10.96 -37.06 13.21
C GLN A 14 11.49 -37.75 14.47
N GLU A 15 12.65 -38.41 14.39
CA GLU A 15 13.32 -39.03 15.55
C GLU A 15 13.97 -38.01 16.49
N VAL A 16 14.23 -36.78 16.04
CA VAL A 16 14.74 -35.71 16.91
C VAL A 16 13.68 -35.26 17.89
N VAL A 17 14.01 -35.28 19.18
CA VAL A 17 13.13 -34.85 20.28
C VAL A 17 12.60 -33.42 20.05
N GLY A 18 11.28 -33.27 20.18
CA GLY A 18 10.57 -32.00 20.04
C GLY A 18 9.44 -32.05 19.01
N SER A 19 8.41 -31.24 19.22
CA SER A 19 7.24 -31.15 18.33
C SER A 19 7.38 -30.08 17.25
N THR A 20 8.22 -29.07 17.51
CA THR A 20 8.44 -27.91 16.63
C THR A 20 9.88 -27.80 16.14
N PRO A 21 10.13 -27.05 15.04
CA PRO A 21 11.50 -26.80 14.58
C PRO A 21 12.37 -26.17 15.68
N GLY A 22 11.80 -25.26 16.48
CA GLY A 22 12.54 -24.58 17.55
C GLY A 22 12.95 -25.52 18.69
N GLU A 23 12.15 -26.53 19.00
CA GLU A 23 12.49 -27.58 19.97
C GLU A 23 13.57 -28.51 19.41
N LYS A 24 13.39 -29.01 18.18
CA LYS A 24 14.37 -29.90 17.54
C LYS A 24 15.75 -29.26 17.40
N TYR A 25 15.80 -27.97 17.01
CA TYR A 25 17.08 -27.25 16.95
C TYR A 25 17.68 -26.94 18.33
N ARG A 26 16.86 -26.81 19.39
CA ARG A 26 17.37 -26.69 20.76
C ARG A 26 18.02 -27.99 21.21
N GLU A 27 17.43 -29.13 20.88
CA GLU A 27 18.01 -30.44 21.18
C GLU A 27 19.35 -30.64 20.45
N ILE A 28 19.39 -30.37 19.14
CA ILE A 28 20.65 -30.39 18.37
C ILE A 28 21.70 -29.49 19.02
N SER A 29 21.31 -28.28 19.46
CA SER A 29 22.24 -27.37 20.13
C SER A 29 22.71 -27.88 21.49
N SER A 30 21.87 -28.58 22.25
CA SER A 30 22.22 -29.23 23.52
C SER A 30 23.27 -30.32 23.29
N ILE A 31 23.03 -31.19 22.31
CA ILE A 31 23.98 -32.23 21.86
C ILE A 31 25.32 -31.61 21.48
N VAL A 32 25.31 -30.56 20.64
CA VAL A 32 26.53 -29.85 20.23
C VAL A 32 27.29 -29.29 21.44
N CYS A 33 26.60 -28.67 22.40
CA CYS A 33 27.26 -28.15 23.60
C CYS A 33 27.92 -29.26 24.44
N LYS A 34 27.23 -30.39 24.64
CA LYS A 34 27.80 -31.56 25.35
C LYS A 34 29.03 -32.11 24.65
N LEU A 35 28.99 -32.21 23.31
CA LEU A 35 30.09 -32.74 22.52
C LEU A 35 31.30 -31.82 22.49
N VAL A 36 31.10 -30.50 22.41
CA VAL A 36 32.19 -29.50 22.45
C VAL A 36 32.93 -29.53 23.78
N SER A 37 32.26 -29.88 24.88
CA SER A 37 32.88 -30.03 26.21
C SER A 37 33.58 -31.39 26.41
N SER A 38 33.49 -32.33 25.46
CA SER A 38 34.12 -33.65 25.57
C SER A 38 35.62 -33.61 25.27
N ARG A 39 36.41 -34.39 26.04
CA ARG A 39 37.86 -34.55 25.81
C ARG A 39 38.20 -35.17 24.46
N ASN A 40 37.30 -35.97 23.87
CA ASN A 40 37.50 -36.58 22.55
C ASN A 40 36.23 -36.51 21.71
N ILE A 41 36.12 -35.41 20.94
CA ILE A 41 34.96 -35.08 20.11
C ILE A 41 34.73 -36.15 19.02
N LYS A 42 35.79 -36.62 18.35
CA LYS A 42 35.67 -37.61 17.26
C LYS A 42 35.09 -38.94 17.77
N ARG A 43 35.54 -39.42 18.92
CA ARG A 43 34.99 -40.64 19.54
C ARG A 43 33.56 -40.43 20.03
N SER A 44 33.28 -39.27 20.62
CA SER A 44 31.95 -38.94 21.15
C SER A 44 30.90 -38.77 20.04
N LEU A 45 31.31 -38.24 18.87
CA LEU A 45 30.45 -38.11 17.70
C LEU A 45 30.17 -39.46 17.03
N LYS A 46 31.16 -40.35 16.97
CA LYS A 46 30.97 -41.73 16.46
C LYS A 46 29.99 -42.52 17.33
N ASN A 47 30.08 -42.36 18.65
CA ASN A 47 29.23 -43.05 19.62
C ASN A 47 27.91 -42.31 19.91
N LEU A 48 27.61 -41.22 19.19
CA LEU A 48 26.41 -40.45 19.39
C LEU A 48 25.20 -41.24 18.88
N ASP A 49 24.27 -41.54 19.79
CA ASP A 49 22.94 -42.06 19.46
C ASP A 49 22.08 -40.94 18.86
N PHE A 50 22.27 -40.69 17.57
CA PHE A 50 21.59 -39.65 16.81
C PHE A 50 21.51 -40.07 15.33
N PRO A 51 20.43 -39.70 14.60
CA PRO A 51 20.25 -40.15 13.23
C PRO A 51 21.43 -39.79 12.31
N GLU A 52 22.02 -40.80 11.67
CA GLU A 52 23.22 -40.68 10.83
C GLU A 52 23.09 -39.58 9.76
N VAL A 53 21.92 -39.51 9.11
CA VAL A 53 21.63 -38.53 8.04
C VAL A 53 21.68 -37.08 8.55
N LEU A 54 21.51 -36.85 9.86
CA LEU A 54 21.58 -35.53 10.49
C LEU A 54 22.92 -35.25 11.20
N LYS A 55 23.83 -36.23 11.32
CA LYS A 55 25.16 -36.00 11.93
C LYS A 55 25.97 -34.89 11.24
N PRO A 56 25.96 -34.72 9.90
CA PRO A 56 26.63 -33.58 9.26
C PRO A 56 26.14 -32.21 9.74
N LEU A 57 24.88 -32.11 10.19
CA LEU A 57 24.32 -30.88 10.76
C LEU A 57 24.87 -30.59 12.17
N VAL A 58 25.16 -31.64 12.95
CA VAL A 58 25.82 -31.54 14.26
C VAL A 58 27.29 -31.16 14.07
N GLU A 59 27.98 -31.82 13.14
CA GLU A 59 29.39 -31.59 12.79
C GLU A 59 29.65 -30.13 12.39
N VAL A 60 28.84 -29.55 11.51
CA VAL A 60 29.01 -28.16 11.09
C VAL A 60 28.79 -27.16 12.24
N GLU A 61 27.89 -27.46 13.17
CA GLU A 61 27.66 -26.60 14.35
C GLU A 61 28.80 -26.72 15.38
N ILE A 62 29.38 -27.92 15.55
CA ILE A 62 30.61 -28.12 16.33
C ILE A 62 31.76 -27.33 15.70
N ALA A 63 31.99 -27.52 14.40
CA ALA A 63 33.04 -26.83 13.66
C ALA A 63 32.92 -25.30 13.75
N ARG A 64 31.68 -24.78 13.70
CA ARG A 64 31.39 -23.36 13.83
C ARG A 64 31.75 -22.82 15.23
N LYS A 65 31.49 -23.58 16.29
CA LYS A 65 31.82 -23.21 17.67
C LYS A 65 33.33 -23.29 17.95
N LEU A 66 33.98 -24.35 17.47
CA LEU A 66 35.41 -24.60 17.67
C LEU A 66 36.32 -23.88 16.68
N ARG A 67 35.76 -23.11 15.76
CA ARG A 67 36.48 -22.39 14.70
C ARG A 67 37.37 -23.31 13.85
N GLN A 68 36.85 -24.48 13.45
CA GLN A 68 37.58 -25.46 12.63
C GLN A 68 37.37 -25.21 11.13
N PRO A 69 38.35 -24.63 10.42
CA PRO A 69 38.15 -24.15 9.06
C PRO A 69 37.96 -25.28 8.04
N ASP A 70 38.69 -26.40 8.15
CA ASP A 70 38.57 -27.55 7.25
C ASP A 70 37.16 -28.15 7.25
N MET A 71 36.53 -28.24 8.42
CA MET A 71 35.18 -28.80 8.53
C MET A 71 34.11 -27.85 7.98
N ILE A 72 34.31 -26.52 8.09
CA ILE A 72 33.42 -25.55 7.46
C ILE A 72 33.56 -25.61 5.94
N LEU A 73 34.78 -25.79 5.42
CA LEU A 73 35.03 -25.96 3.99
C LEU A 73 34.24 -27.14 3.41
N GLU A 74 34.34 -28.32 4.02
CA GLU A 74 33.60 -29.50 3.56
C GLU A 74 32.08 -29.32 3.71
N ALA A 75 31.63 -28.66 4.78
CA ALA A 75 30.21 -28.33 4.96
C ALA A 75 29.67 -27.34 3.91
N LEU A 76 30.51 -26.45 3.36
CA LEU A 76 30.12 -25.54 2.26
C LEU A 76 29.91 -26.30 0.94
N LYS A 77 30.64 -27.39 0.72
CA LYS A 77 30.54 -28.28 -0.44
C LYS A 77 29.40 -29.30 -0.33
N SER A 78 28.79 -29.43 0.85
CA SER A 78 27.70 -30.38 1.09
C SER A 78 26.50 -30.18 0.15
N GLU A 79 25.91 -31.28 -0.30
CA GLU A 79 24.63 -31.30 -1.02
C GLU A 79 23.44 -30.93 -0.11
N SER A 80 23.62 -31.07 1.21
CA SER A 80 22.61 -30.75 2.20
C SER A 80 22.50 -29.24 2.40
N TRP A 81 21.40 -28.67 1.92
CA TRP A 81 21.11 -27.24 2.03
C TRP A 81 21.15 -26.73 3.48
N GLU A 82 20.67 -27.55 4.42
CA GLU A 82 20.66 -27.26 5.84
C GLU A 82 22.08 -27.14 6.39
N VAL A 83 23.00 -28.04 6.00
CA VAL A 83 24.42 -28.02 6.40
C VAL A 83 25.12 -26.80 5.82
N THR A 84 25.00 -26.55 4.51
CA THR A 84 25.58 -25.36 3.86
C THR A 84 25.09 -24.06 4.49
N MET A 85 23.80 -23.97 4.81
CA MET A 85 23.20 -22.80 5.45
C MET A 85 23.78 -22.54 6.85
N ARG A 86 24.16 -23.59 7.59
CA ARG A 86 24.85 -23.45 8.88
C ARG A 86 26.31 -23.06 8.68
N ALA A 87 27.00 -23.65 7.71
CA ALA A 87 28.39 -23.32 7.37
C ALA A 87 28.56 -21.84 7.01
N VAL A 88 27.68 -21.28 6.16
CA VAL A 88 27.74 -19.86 5.76
C VAL A 88 27.53 -18.89 6.95
N LYS A 89 26.96 -19.34 8.07
CA LYS A 89 26.84 -18.51 9.29
C LYS A 89 28.12 -18.42 10.11
N ALA A 90 29.17 -19.17 9.76
CA ALA A 90 30.48 -19.07 10.39
C ALA A 90 31.19 -17.77 9.98
N ARG A 91 30.77 -16.63 10.55
CA ARG A 91 31.29 -15.29 10.18
C ARG A 91 32.82 -15.18 10.20
N TRP A 92 33.46 -15.80 11.19
CA TRP A 92 34.91 -15.86 11.34
C TRP A 92 35.63 -16.60 10.20
N PHE A 93 34.90 -17.40 9.41
CA PHE A 93 35.47 -18.08 8.24
C PHE A 93 35.59 -17.14 7.04
N PHE A 94 34.85 -16.03 7.00
CA PHE A 94 34.73 -15.13 5.83
C PHE A 94 35.34 -13.74 6.06
N ASN A 95 36.00 -13.50 7.20
CA ASN A 95 36.45 -12.17 7.60
C ASN A 95 37.92 -11.85 7.25
N GLY A 96 38.61 -12.72 6.50
CA GLY A 96 40.02 -12.53 6.14
C GLY A 96 41.03 -13.03 7.18
N GLY A 97 40.62 -13.28 8.42
CA GLY A 97 41.51 -13.67 9.52
C GLY A 97 42.05 -15.11 9.49
N ASN A 98 41.78 -15.88 8.42
CA ASN A 98 42.27 -17.25 8.27
C ASN A 98 42.92 -17.45 6.90
N LYS A 99 43.93 -18.33 6.81
CA LYS A 99 44.68 -18.61 5.58
C LYS A 99 43.81 -19.12 4.41
N MET A 100 42.66 -19.72 4.71
CA MET A 100 41.71 -20.22 3.71
C MET A 100 40.86 -19.09 3.11
N THR A 101 40.82 -17.91 3.72
CA THR A 101 40.14 -16.72 3.18
C THR A 101 41.06 -15.97 2.24
N SER A 102 41.60 -16.70 1.26
CA SER A 102 42.39 -16.13 0.18
C SER A 102 41.70 -16.39 -1.15
N VAL A 103 41.94 -15.49 -2.10
CA VAL A 103 41.31 -15.51 -3.42
C VAL A 103 41.69 -16.78 -4.19
N GLY A 104 42.98 -17.16 -4.18
CA GLY A 104 43.44 -18.40 -4.82
C GLY A 104 42.80 -19.66 -4.23
N PHE A 105 42.57 -19.68 -2.91
CA PHE A 105 41.88 -20.81 -2.27
C PHE A 105 40.41 -20.88 -2.68
N TYR A 106 39.69 -19.75 -2.70
CA TYR A 106 38.28 -19.76 -3.12
C TYR A 106 38.10 -20.12 -4.60
N GLN A 107 39.03 -19.66 -5.45
CA GLN A 107 39.05 -19.96 -6.87
C GLN A 107 39.20 -21.46 -7.14
N THR A 108 40.04 -22.15 -6.37
CA THR A 108 40.40 -23.55 -6.63
C THR A 108 39.64 -24.55 -5.76
N GLN A 109 39.31 -24.21 -4.51
CA GLN A 109 38.80 -25.15 -3.50
C GLN A 109 37.35 -24.93 -3.08
N ILE A 110 36.73 -23.79 -3.42
CA ILE A 110 35.35 -23.48 -3.00
C ILE A 110 34.44 -23.28 -4.19
N PHE A 111 34.66 -22.23 -4.98
CA PHE A 111 33.71 -21.84 -6.01
C PHE A 111 33.43 -22.90 -7.09
N PRO A 112 34.40 -23.72 -7.53
CA PRO A 112 34.15 -24.80 -8.48
C PRO A 112 33.22 -25.90 -7.94
N PHE A 113 33.19 -26.10 -6.62
CA PHE A 113 32.52 -27.23 -5.97
C PHE A 113 31.18 -26.88 -5.32
N VAL A 114 30.68 -25.66 -5.51
CA VAL A 114 29.44 -25.20 -4.87
C VAL A 114 28.39 -24.78 -5.90
N SER A 115 27.12 -25.02 -5.57
CA SER A 115 26.01 -24.57 -6.41
C SER A 115 25.98 -23.04 -6.58
N VAL A 116 25.37 -22.55 -7.67
CA VAL A 116 25.15 -21.11 -7.91
C VAL A 116 24.48 -20.42 -6.71
N LYS A 117 23.55 -21.11 -6.05
CA LYS A 117 22.84 -20.58 -4.88
C LYS A 117 23.77 -20.45 -3.67
N THR A 118 24.56 -21.47 -3.40
CA THR A 118 25.57 -21.48 -2.33
C THR A 118 26.62 -20.41 -2.58
N ARG A 119 27.12 -20.30 -3.81
CA ARG A 119 28.06 -19.26 -4.23
C ARG A 119 27.54 -17.85 -3.93
N ARG A 120 26.30 -17.53 -4.30
CA ARG A 120 25.68 -16.22 -3.99
C ARG A 120 25.62 -15.94 -2.49
N MET A 121 25.42 -16.98 -1.67
CA MET A 121 25.42 -16.85 -0.23
C MET A 121 26.82 -16.63 0.33
N ILE A 122 27.83 -17.33 -0.19
CA ILE A 122 29.24 -17.14 0.17
C ILE A 122 29.69 -15.73 -0.19
N ILE A 123 29.42 -15.26 -1.41
CA ILE A 123 29.75 -13.89 -1.83
C ILE A 123 29.10 -12.87 -0.89
N LYS A 124 27.84 -13.09 -0.51
CA LYS A 124 27.17 -12.23 0.45
C LYS A 124 27.82 -12.29 1.84
N ALA A 125 28.20 -13.48 2.30
CA ALA A 125 28.89 -13.64 3.58
C ALA A 125 30.25 -12.94 3.59
N LEU A 126 31.05 -13.07 2.52
CA LEU A 126 32.29 -12.29 2.34
C LEU A 126 31.99 -10.79 2.41
N ALA A 127 31.01 -10.31 1.64
CA ALA A 127 30.62 -8.90 1.65
C ALA A 127 30.11 -8.39 3.00
N ASP A 128 29.56 -9.26 3.84
CA ASP A 128 29.07 -8.90 5.17
C ASP A 128 30.17 -8.97 6.25
N ASN A 129 31.33 -9.59 5.97
CA ASN A 129 32.38 -9.82 6.96
C ASN A 129 33.79 -9.28 6.58
N LEU A 130 34.04 -8.86 5.35
CA LEU A 130 35.33 -8.30 4.88
C LEU A 130 35.45 -6.77 5.08
N THR A 131 34.69 -6.17 5.99
CA THR A 131 34.67 -4.71 6.16
C THR A 131 36.02 -4.13 6.59
N GLU A 132 36.82 -4.91 7.31
CA GLU A 132 38.15 -4.52 7.85
C GLU A 132 39.30 -4.82 6.87
N GLU A 133 39.03 -5.54 5.77
CA GLU A 133 40.04 -6.04 4.81
C GLU A 133 39.69 -5.60 3.37
N PRO A 134 39.74 -4.29 3.07
CA PRO A 134 39.26 -3.75 1.80
C PRO A 134 40.07 -4.23 0.58
N GLU A 135 41.39 -4.41 0.71
CA GLU A 135 42.24 -4.93 -0.38
C GLU A 135 41.90 -6.39 -0.72
N LEU A 136 41.62 -7.20 0.31
CA LEU A 136 41.16 -8.57 0.11
C LEU A 136 39.79 -8.60 -0.57
N ALA A 137 38.89 -7.67 -0.19
CA ALA A 137 37.60 -7.50 -0.86
C ALA A 137 37.74 -7.11 -2.34
N ASP A 138 38.71 -6.25 -2.69
CA ASP A 138 39.03 -5.88 -4.07
C ASP A 138 39.44 -7.11 -4.88
N ASN A 139 40.36 -7.91 -4.36
CA ASN A 139 40.81 -9.15 -5.01
C ASN A 139 39.66 -10.16 -5.18
N PHE A 140 38.76 -10.27 -4.19
CA PHE A 140 37.56 -11.10 -4.32
C PHE A 140 36.57 -10.56 -5.35
N TYR A 141 36.43 -9.24 -5.46
CA TYR A 141 35.59 -8.62 -6.49
C TYR A 141 36.11 -8.97 -7.88
N GLU A 142 37.43 -8.84 -8.11
CA GLU A 142 38.07 -9.22 -9.38
C GLU A 142 37.84 -10.68 -9.72
N LEU A 143 38.12 -11.59 -8.77
CA LEU A 143 37.93 -13.01 -8.98
C LEU A 143 36.49 -13.36 -9.35
N VAL A 144 35.51 -12.83 -8.60
CA VAL A 144 34.10 -13.12 -8.86
C VAL A 144 33.65 -12.52 -10.18
N THR A 145 34.16 -11.34 -10.55
CA THR A 145 33.89 -10.71 -11.85
C THR A 145 34.44 -11.56 -12.99
N LEU A 146 35.70 -12.00 -12.87
CA LEU A 146 36.37 -12.86 -13.85
C LEU A 146 35.63 -14.20 -14.03
N MET A 147 35.26 -14.87 -12.95
CA MET A 147 34.66 -16.21 -13.02
C MET A 147 33.16 -16.19 -13.36
N TYR A 148 32.41 -15.18 -12.91
CA TYR A 148 30.95 -15.24 -12.83
C TYR A 148 30.22 -13.99 -13.32
N GLY A 149 30.97 -12.99 -13.78
CA GLY A 149 30.46 -11.72 -14.21
C GLY A 149 30.13 -10.78 -13.05
N GLU A 150 30.17 -9.50 -13.37
CA GLU A 150 30.11 -8.40 -12.42
C GLU A 150 28.80 -8.31 -11.63
N LYS A 151 27.67 -8.74 -12.23
CA LYS A 151 26.38 -8.82 -11.53
C LYS A 151 26.46 -9.67 -10.26
N GLN A 152 27.30 -10.70 -10.23
CA GLN A 152 27.49 -11.53 -9.04
C GLN A 152 28.50 -10.92 -8.05
N ALA A 153 29.48 -10.14 -8.52
CA ALA A 153 30.48 -9.47 -7.68
C ALA A 153 29.94 -8.24 -6.93
N LYS A 154 28.88 -7.60 -7.47
CA LYS A 154 28.29 -6.36 -6.93
C LYS A 154 28.12 -6.28 -5.39
N PRO A 155 27.71 -7.34 -4.66
CA PRO A 155 27.61 -7.27 -3.20
C PRO A 155 28.92 -6.90 -2.50
N LEU A 156 30.07 -7.29 -3.05
CA LEU A 156 31.41 -7.05 -2.48
C LEU A 156 31.85 -5.60 -2.60
N LEU A 157 31.35 -4.86 -3.59
CA LEU A 157 31.79 -3.49 -3.85
C LEU A 157 31.64 -2.55 -2.63
N LYS A 158 30.67 -2.83 -1.75
CA LYS A 158 30.43 -2.04 -0.54
C LYS A 158 31.59 -2.13 0.48
N VAL A 159 32.39 -3.17 0.42
CA VAL A 159 33.53 -3.41 1.34
C VAL A 159 34.89 -3.17 0.69
N CYS A 160 34.95 -3.01 -0.64
CA CYS A 160 36.14 -2.63 -1.39
C CYS A 160 36.79 -1.31 -0.94
N SER A 161 38.04 -1.11 -1.36
CA SER A 161 38.79 0.12 -1.12
C SER A 161 38.26 1.29 -1.96
N GLU A 162 38.48 2.52 -1.49
CA GLU A 162 38.01 3.73 -2.19
C GLU A 162 38.63 3.86 -3.58
N SER A 163 39.95 3.62 -3.72
CA SER A 163 40.67 3.70 -4.99
C SER A 163 40.15 2.68 -6.01
N PHE A 164 39.88 1.44 -5.54
CA PHE A 164 39.31 0.39 -6.37
C PHE A 164 37.90 0.74 -6.86
N ILE A 165 37.04 1.17 -5.93
CA ILE A 165 35.69 1.61 -6.26
C ILE A 165 35.74 2.75 -7.27
N TRP A 166 36.62 3.74 -7.09
CA TRP A 166 36.80 4.86 -8.01
C TRP A 166 37.20 4.43 -9.43
N ASN A 167 38.13 3.49 -9.55
CA ASN A 167 38.53 2.94 -10.85
C ASN A 167 37.38 2.21 -11.55
N ARG A 168 36.51 1.54 -10.79
CA ARG A 168 35.31 0.89 -11.32
C ARG A 168 34.21 1.90 -11.66
N ILE A 169 34.06 2.96 -10.86
CA ILE A 169 33.10 4.05 -11.08
C ILE A 169 33.23 4.65 -12.49
N LYS A 170 34.46 4.83 -13.00
CA LYS A 170 34.69 5.41 -14.34
C LYS A 170 34.05 4.62 -15.48
N ASN A 171 33.88 3.31 -15.28
CA ASN A 171 33.41 2.39 -16.32
C ASN A 171 31.97 1.90 -16.07
N PHE A 172 31.34 2.26 -14.93
CA PHE A 172 30.09 1.64 -14.49
C PHE A 172 29.05 2.61 -13.92
N LYS A 173 27.78 2.32 -14.23
CA LYS A 173 26.60 3.01 -13.70
C LYS A 173 26.14 2.35 -12.40
N PHE A 174 26.23 3.07 -11.28
CA PHE A 174 25.68 2.57 -10.02
C PHE A 174 24.18 2.85 -9.89
N ASN A 175 23.47 1.87 -9.31
CA ASN A 175 22.10 2.13 -8.88
C ASN A 175 22.12 2.91 -7.56
N TYR A 176 20.99 3.54 -7.24
CA TYR A 176 20.88 4.39 -6.05
C TYR A 176 21.29 3.69 -4.75
N THR A 177 21.07 2.38 -4.64
CA THR A 177 21.37 1.61 -3.42
C THR A 177 22.88 1.60 -3.14
N VAL A 178 23.69 1.47 -4.19
CA VAL A 178 25.14 1.50 -4.07
C VAL A 178 25.62 2.93 -3.80
N VAL A 179 25.14 3.93 -4.56
CA VAL A 179 25.52 5.34 -4.35
C VAL A 179 25.17 5.82 -2.94
N HIS A 180 23.97 5.49 -2.46
CA HIS A 180 23.54 5.81 -1.11
C HIS A 180 24.45 5.19 -0.06
N PHE A 181 24.82 3.91 -0.21
CA PHE A 181 25.75 3.26 0.71
C PHE A 181 27.15 3.90 0.64
N LEU A 182 27.68 4.11 -0.56
CA LEU A 182 29.00 4.70 -0.76
C LEU A 182 29.08 6.11 -0.19
N TYR A 183 28.03 6.92 -0.27
CA TYR A 183 28.03 8.26 0.31
C TYR A 183 28.17 8.27 1.83
N TYR A 184 27.67 7.23 2.51
CA TYR A 184 27.89 7.09 3.95
C TYR A 184 29.35 6.76 4.30
N LYS A 185 30.08 6.08 3.41
CA LYS A 185 31.44 5.60 3.65
C LYS A 185 32.50 6.56 3.07
N TYR A 186 32.26 7.11 1.88
CA TYR A 186 33.15 7.91 1.05
C TYR A 186 32.38 9.07 0.39
N PRO A 187 31.98 10.11 1.15
CA PRO A 187 31.13 11.19 0.63
C PRO A 187 31.79 11.99 -0.50
N GLU A 188 33.07 12.33 -0.38
CA GLU A 188 33.81 13.13 -1.38
C GLU A 188 33.94 12.39 -2.72
N MET A 189 34.24 11.08 -2.68
CA MET A 189 34.28 10.24 -3.88
C MET A 189 32.93 10.24 -4.61
N VAL A 190 31.82 10.14 -3.86
CA VAL A 190 30.48 10.18 -4.46
C VAL A 190 30.18 11.56 -5.03
N ILE A 191 30.54 12.65 -4.36
CA ILE A 191 30.36 14.02 -4.89
C ILE A 191 31.12 14.17 -6.20
N LYS A 192 32.39 13.71 -6.25
CA LYS A 192 33.20 13.70 -7.46
C LYS A 192 32.55 12.87 -8.57
N TYR A 193 31.97 11.71 -8.25
CA TYR A 193 31.23 10.88 -9.21
C TYR A 193 29.98 11.59 -9.75
N LEU A 194 29.18 12.22 -8.88
CA LEU A 194 27.97 12.95 -9.29
C LEU A 194 28.33 14.11 -10.22
N ARG A 195 29.40 14.84 -9.92
CA ARG A 195 29.92 15.92 -10.77
C ARG A 195 30.47 15.43 -12.12
N LEU A 196 31.05 14.23 -12.20
CA LEU A 196 31.48 13.65 -13.49
C LEU A 196 30.30 13.10 -14.30
N SER A 197 29.31 12.52 -13.62
CA SER A 197 28.07 12.03 -14.25
C SER A 197 27.22 13.16 -14.84
N LYS A 198 27.50 14.41 -14.42
CA LYS A 198 26.91 15.67 -14.91
C LYS A 198 27.15 15.94 -16.41
N SER A 199 28.13 15.31 -17.02
CA SER A 199 28.49 15.53 -18.44
C SER A 199 27.71 14.65 -19.42
N ASP A 200 26.81 13.79 -18.93
CA ASP A 200 26.09 12.80 -19.75
C ASP A 200 24.58 12.77 -19.39
N PRO A 201 23.76 13.58 -20.09
CA PRO A 201 22.34 13.79 -19.76
C PRO A 201 21.46 12.53 -19.91
N GLU A 202 21.85 11.55 -20.73
CA GLU A 202 21.10 10.29 -20.87
C GLU A 202 21.26 9.39 -19.62
N ASN A 203 22.21 9.70 -18.74
CA ASN A 203 22.73 8.76 -17.76
C ASN A 203 22.51 9.15 -16.29
N PHE A 204 21.93 10.32 -16.01
CA PHE A 204 21.65 10.77 -14.64
C PHE A 204 20.15 10.95 -14.38
N ASN A 205 19.50 9.91 -13.85
CA ASN A 205 18.09 10.00 -13.43
C ASN A 205 17.98 10.39 -11.95
N PHE A 206 17.60 11.64 -11.70
CA PHE A 206 17.40 12.21 -10.37
C PHE A 206 16.31 11.51 -9.53
N THR A 207 15.30 10.93 -10.16
CA THR A 207 14.23 10.20 -9.45
C THR A 207 14.78 8.98 -8.70
N CYS A 208 15.82 8.33 -9.23
CA CYS A 208 16.52 7.24 -8.55
C CYS A 208 17.18 7.71 -7.25
N PHE A 209 17.57 8.98 -7.15
CA PHE A 209 18.28 9.56 -6.02
C PHE A 209 17.38 10.33 -5.05
N ALA A 210 16.06 10.33 -5.22
CA ALA A 210 15.11 11.09 -4.39
C ALA A 210 15.30 10.89 -2.86
N ARG A 211 15.66 9.66 -2.43
CA ARG A 211 15.93 9.34 -1.02
C ARG A 211 17.27 9.86 -0.49
N PHE A 212 18.20 10.15 -1.39
CA PHE A 212 19.54 10.65 -1.11
C PHE A 212 19.58 12.19 -1.07
N LEU A 213 18.78 12.86 -1.91
CA LEU A 213 18.72 14.33 -2.03
C LEU A 213 18.66 15.11 -0.70
N PRO A 214 17.84 14.70 0.30
CA PRO A 214 17.78 15.42 1.57
C PRO A 214 19.11 15.52 2.31
N ARG A 215 19.92 14.47 2.18
CA ARG A 215 21.19 14.36 2.90
C ARG A 215 22.28 15.15 2.18
N LEU A 216 22.24 15.16 0.84
CA LEU A 216 23.09 16.01 0.03
C LEU A 216 22.80 17.49 0.31
N LEU A 217 21.52 17.89 0.29
CA LEU A 217 21.08 19.25 0.59
C LEU A 217 21.54 19.74 1.97
N LEU A 218 21.54 18.86 2.98
CA LEU A 218 21.94 19.23 4.34
C LEU A 218 23.46 19.39 4.51
N LYS A 219 24.26 18.59 3.79
CA LYS A 219 25.71 18.51 4.01
C LYS A 219 26.55 19.22 2.94
N HIS A 220 26.04 19.31 1.71
CA HIS A 220 26.69 19.90 0.54
C HIS A 220 25.63 20.60 -0.33
N PRO A 221 25.01 21.69 0.17
CA PRO A 221 23.98 22.44 -0.56
C PRO A 221 24.45 22.94 -1.94
N GLU A 222 25.72 23.30 -2.07
CA GLU A 222 26.33 23.75 -3.32
C GLU A 222 26.32 22.66 -4.40
N VAL A 223 26.58 21.40 -4.02
CA VAL A 223 26.51 20.26 -4.94
C VAL A 223 25.05 19.99 -5.33
N PHE A 224 24.12 20.17 -4.39
CA PHE A 224 22.70 19.99 -4.67
C PHE A 224 22.20 21.03 -5.69
N GLU A 225 22.53 22.30 -5.49
CA GLU A 225 22.22 23.40 -6.42
C GLU A 225 22.76 23.10 -7.82
N GLU A 226 24.06 22.79 -7.89
CA GLU A 226 24.79 22.48 -9.12
C GLU A 226 24.12 21.36 -9.94
N LEU A 227 23.59 20.34 -9.26
CA LEU A 227 22.94 19.21 -9.91
C LEU A 227 21.51 19.57 -10.36
N VAL A 228 20.76 20.32 -9.57
CA VAL A 228 19.36 20.69 -9.88
C VAL A 228 19.28 21.64 -11.07
N GLU A 229 20.20 22.62 -11.15
CA GLU A 229 20.20 23.59 -12.24
C GLU A 229 20.33 22.94 -13.62
N LYS A 230 21.05 21.81 -13.72
CA LYS A 230 21.35 21.14 -14.98
C LYS A 230 20.46 19.93 -15.31
N SER A 231 19.50 19.60 -14.47
CA SER A 231 18.61 18.46 -14.70
C SER A 231 17.16 18.87 -14.79
N ASP A 232 16.47 18.39 -15.81
CA ASP A 232 15.03 18.67 -16.03
C ASP A 232 14.11 17.73 -15.24
N ASP A 233 14.59 16.57 -14.79
CA ASP A 233 13.80 15.50 -14.15
C ASP A 233 14.07 15.37 -12.64
N VAL A 234 14.03 16.49 -11.91
CA VAL A 234 14.23 16.48 -10.45
C VAL A 234 12.89 16.23 -9.73
N PRO A 235 12.80 15.22 -8.84
CA PRO A 235 11.58 14.92 -8.12
C PRO A 235 11.20 16.04 -7.13
N MET A 236 9.90 16.28 -6.98
CA MET A 236 9.38 17.26 -6.02
C MET A 236 9.83 16.92 -4.58
N LEU A 237 10.45 17.91 -3.93
CA LEU A 237 10.88 17.87 -2.55
C LEU A 237 9.68 17.79 -1.61
N SER A 238 9.81 16.96 -0.57
CA SER A 238 8.86 16.98 0.54
C SER A 238 8.86 18.35 1.22
N ALA A 239 7.75 18.69 1.88
CA ALA A 239 7.65 19.97 2.57
C ALA A 239 8.84 20.20 3.53
N ARG A 240 9.26 19.17 4.29
CA ARG A 240 10.44 19.22 5.17
C ARG A 240 11.71 19.64 4.42
N HIS A 241 11.96 19.07 3.26
CA HIS A 241 13.17 19.34 2.47
C HIS A 241 13.10 20.70 1.77
N THR A 242 11.91 21.15 1.38
CA THR A 242 11.69 22.53 0.91
C THR A 242 12.12 23.57 1.97
N GLY A 243 11.80 23.34 3.24
CA GLY A 243 12.27 24.24 4.31
C GLY A 243 13.79 24.25 4.47
N LEU A 244 14.44 23.08 4.36
CA LEU A 244 15.91 23.00 4.38
C LEU A 244 16.53 23.67 3.16
N PHE A 245 15.93 23.53 1.99
CA PHE A 245 16.40 24.16 0.77
C PHE A 245 16.38 25.68 0.88
N LEU A 246 15.27 26.26 1.32
CA LEU A 246 15.17 27.71 1.52
C LEU A 246 16.12 28.24 2.60
N LYS A 247 16.59 27.38 3.51
CA LYS A 247 17.58 27.75 4.53
C LYS A 247 19.00 27.82 3.98
N HIS A 248 19.36 26.92 3.05
CA HIS A 248 20.73 26.73 2.60
C HIS A 248 21.00 27.20 1.16
N CYS A 249 19.96 27.32 0.34
CA CYS A 249 20.02 27.56 -1.11
C CYS A 249 19.09 28.70 -1.55
N PHE A 250 18.86 29.69 -0.67
CA PHE A 250 17.91 30.77 -0.95
C PHE A 250 18.33 31.64 -2.14
N ASP A 251 19.63 31.94 -2.25
CA ASP A 251 20.15 32.77 -3.34
C ASP A 251 20.02 32.09 -4.70
N ALA A 252 20.28 30.77 -4.77
CA ALA A 252 20.05 29.97 -5.96
C ALA A 252 18.57 30.00 -6.40
N PHE A 253 17.64 29.97 -5.43
CA PHE A 253 16.21 30.13 -5.71
C PHE A 253 15.87 31.49 -6.33
N LEU A 254 16.44 32.58 -5.79
CA LEU A 254 16.20 33.92 -6.31
C LEU A 254 16.71 34.08 -7.75
N ASN A 255 17.84 33.43 -8.07
CA ASN A 255 18.45 33.48 -9.40
C ASN A 255 17.65 32.69 -10.45
N ASN A 256 17.02 31.57 -10.09
CA ASN A 256 16.25 30.74 -11.04
C ASN A 256 14.93 30.20 -10.47
N PRO A 257 13.94 31.09 -10.21
CA PRO A 257 12.71 30.75 -9.51
C PRO A 257 11.86 29.74 -10.29
N HIS A 258 11.83 29.81 -11.63
CA HIS A 258 11.06 28.88 -12.46
C HIS A 258 11.55 27.43 -12.31
N LYS A 259 12.88 27.22 -12.31
CA LYS A 259 13.48 25.90 -12.19
C LYS A 259 13.21 25.30 -10.82
N PHE A 260 13.43 26.08 -9.77
CA PHE A 260 13.29 25.57 -8.40
C PHE A 260 11.83 25.41 -7.97
N LEU A 261 10.89 26.23 -8.45
CA LEU A 261 9.47 26.07 -8.12
C LEU A 261 8.88 24.75 -8.61
N GLN A 262 9.40 24.18 -9.70
CA GLN A 262 8.97 22.86 -10.19
C GLN A 262 9.32 21.74 -9.20
N ILE A 263 10.37 21.93 -8.39
CA ILE A 263 10.86 20.92 -7.46
C ILE A 263 10.45 21.19 -6.02
N LEU A 264 10.00 22.39 -5.67
CA LEU A 264 9.66 22.72 -4.29
C LEU A 264 8.20 22.38 -3.97
N ALA A 265 7.94 21.94 -2.73
CA ALA A 265 6.59 21.66 -2.29
C ALA A 265 5.71 22.93 -2.40
N PRO A 266 4.43 22.84 -2.77
CA PRO A 266 3.55 24.01 -2.98
C PRO A 266 3.42 25.01 -1.82
N ARG A 267 3.90 24.65 -0.62
CA ARG A 267 3.93 25.47 0.60
C ARG A 267 5.33 26.07 0.87
N VAL A 268 6.09 26.38 -0.18
CA VAL A 268 7.42 27.04 -0.11
C VAL A 268 7.37 28.27 0.79
N LEU A 269 6.34 29.08 0.58
CA LEU A 269 6.23 30.42 1.15
C LEU A 269 5.83 30.44 2.62
N GLU A 270 5.11 29.41 3.09
CA GLU A 270 4.80 29.22 4.52
C GLU A 270 6.07 28.91 5.34
N ARG A 271 7.18 28.56 4.68
CA ARG A 271 8.44 28.15 5.31
C ARG A 271 9.54 29.20 5.19
N VAL A 272 9.30 30.28 4.47
CA VAL A 272 10.18 31.44 4.45
C VAL A 272 10.04 32.16 5.79
N HIS A 273 11.17 32.34 6.48
CA HIS A 273 11.18 32.70 7.89
C HIS A 273 11.10 34.21 8.14
N THR A 274 11.61 35.05 7.23
CA THR A 274 11.59 36.51 7.39
C THR A 274 10.59 37.19 6.46
N GLU A 275 10.12 38.38 6.87
CA GLU A 275 9.20 39.20 6.07
C GLU A 275 9.88 39.72 4.80
N GLU A 276 11.16 40.11 4.87
CA GLU A 276 11.95 40.55 3.73
C GLU A 276 12.07 39.46 2.65
N GLN A 277 12.41 38.23 3.05
CA GLN A 277 12.50 37.11 2.10
C GLN A 277 11.13 36.84 1.45
N ARG A 278 10.04 36.94 2.21
CA ARG A 278 8.67 36.77 1.71
C ARG A 278 8.31 37.83 0.65
N GLU A 279 8.75 39.06 0.85
CA GLU A 279 8.59 40.15 -0.13
C GLU A 279 9.42 39.89 -1.39
N SER A 280 10.71 39.52 -1.25
CA SER A 280 11.57 39.21 -2.38
C SER A 280 11.03 38.07 -3.23
N VAL A 281 10.55 36.99 -2.59
CA VAL A 281 9.92 35.89 -3.32
C VAL A 281 8.63 36.35 -4.00
N PHE A 282 7.74 37.09 -3.32
CA PHE A 282 6.51 37.58 -3.93
C PHE A 282 6.80 38.47 -5.15
N LYS A 283 7.73 39.43 -5.02
CA LYS A 283 8.17 40.33 -6.09
C LYS A 283 8.59 39.55 -7.33
N ILE A 284 9.49 38.57 -7.17
CA ILE A 284 9.98 37.76 -8.28
C ILE A 284 8.86 36.96 -8.96
N LEU A 285 7.96 36.35 -8.19
CA LEU A 285 6.91 35.49 -8.73
C LEU A 285 5.85 36.24 -9.54
N VAL A 286 5.49 37.46 -9.14
CA VAL A 286 4.53 38.29 -9.88
C VAL A 286 5.16 38.99 -11.07
N VAL A 287 6.41 39.45 -10.94
CA VAL A 287 7.13 40.17 -12.00
C VAL A 287 7.53 39.25 -13.15
N GLN A 288 7.95 38.02 -12.86
CA GLN A 288 8.30 37.03 -13.89
C GLN A 288 7.07 36.24 -14.40
N GLU A 289 5.86 36.63 -14.00
CA GLU A 289 4.60 35.95 -14.34
C GLU A 289 4.63 34.42 -14.08
N VAL A 290 5.46 33.98 -13.12
CA VAL A 290 5.61 32.56 -12.75
C VAL A 290 4.31 32.01 -12.18
N VAL A 291 3.49 32.89 -11.60
CA VAL A 291 2.18 32.59 -11.03
C VAL A 291 1.15 33.54 -11.64
N LYS A 292 0.02 33.00 -12.10
CA LYS A 292 -1.13 33.80 -12.55
C LYS A 292 -1.55 34.79 -11.45
N PHE A 293 -1.86 36.04 -11.81
CA PHE A 293 -2.27 37.09 -10.87
C PHE A 293 -3.42 36.68 -9.94
N GLU A 294 -4.38 35.89 -10.43
CA GLU A 294 -5.46 35.32 -9.61
C GLU A 294 -4.93 34.50 -8.43
N ASN A 295 -3.90 33.70 -8.67
CA ASN A 295 -3.30 32.81 -7.69
C ASN A 295 -2.37 33.55 -6.72
N ALA A 296 -1.85 34.72 -7.10
CA ALA A 296 -1.01 35.57 -6.24
C ALA A 296 -1.78 36.16 -5.05
N PHE A 297 -3.11 36.33 -5.18
CA PHE A 297 -4.00 36.86 -4.13
C PHE A 297 -4.87 35.78 -3.47
N ILE A 298 -4.61 34.49 -3.71
CA ILE A 298 -5.36 33.36 -3.14
C ILE A 298 -4.42 32.43 -2.36
N GLY A 299 -4.94 31.81 -1.29
CA GLY A 299 -4.43 30.57 -0.70
C GLY A 299 -2.98 30.61 -0.16
N LYS A 300 -2.00 30.48 -1.06
CA LYS A 300 -0.58 30.23 -0.78
C LYS A 300 0.22 31.47 -0.35
N PHE A 301 -0.32 32.68 -0.52
CA PHE A 301 0.35 33.95 -0.18
C PHE A 301 -0.27 34.69 1.03
N LYS A 302 -1.08 34.02 1.86
CA LYS A 302 -1.82 34.65 2.96
C LYS A 302 -0.96 35.36 4.03
N PHE A 303 0.35 35.11 4.06
CA PHE A 303 1.29 35.68 5.04
C PHE A 303 1.67 37.15 4.78
N LEU A 304 1.44 37.67 3.56
CA LEU A 304 1.50 39.12 3.29
C LEU A 304 0.07 39.68 3.30
N GLY A 305 -0.10 40.87 3.89
CA GLY A 305 -1.36 41.60 3.83
C GLY A 305 -1.71 42.02 2.40
N ASP A 306 -2.99 41.98 2.04
CA ASP A 306 -3.46 42.22 0.66
C ASP A 306 -3.08 43.62 0.14
N GLY A 307 -3.05 44.64 1.02
CA GLY A 307 -2.56 45.98 0.67
C GLY A 307 -1.06 46.00 0.33
N LYS A 308 -0.24 45.26 1.08
CA LYS A 308 1.22 45.17 0.86
C LYS A 308 1.56 44.37 -0.40
N LYS A 309 0.77 43.33 -0.71
CA LYS A 309 0.85 42.62 -2.00
C LYS A 309 0.55 43.56 -3.15
N LEU A 310 -0.50 44.36 -3.03
CA LEU A 310 -0.90 45.30 -4.07
C LEU A 310 0.20 46.34 -4.31
N SER A 311 0.79 46.91 -3.26
CA SER A 311 1.88 47.88 -3.39
C SER A 311 3.11 47.28 -4.06
N ILE A 312 3.52 46.06 -3.68
CA ILE A 312 4.66 45.35 -4.30
C ILE A 312 4.36 45.00 -5.75
N LEU A 313 3.14 44.55 -6.05
CA LEU A 313 2.72 44.25 -7.42
C LEU A 313 2.80 45.49 -8.30
N MET A 314 2.20 46.60 -7.86
CA MET A 314 2.15 47.84 -8.63
C MET A 314 3.56 48.41 -8.85
N SER A 315 4.39 48.47 -7.80
CA SER A 315 5.76 49.00 -7.92
C SER A 315 6.65 48.12 -8.78
N ALA A 316 6.62 46.80 -8.58
CA ALA A 316 7.50 45.88 -9.27
C ALA A 316 7.08 45.62 -10.72
N TYR A 317 5.77 45.63 -11.01
CA TYR A 317 5.27 45.54 -12.39
C TYR A 317 5.64 46.78 -13.18
N LYS A 318 5.50 47.97 -12.58
CA LYS A 318 5.94 49.24 -13.18
C LYS A 318 7.45 49.28 -13.40
N GLU A 319 8.25 48.83 -12.43
CA GLU A 319 9.71 48.76 -12.53
C GLU A 319 10.17 47.86 -13.70
N LYS A 320 9.49 46.73 -13.94
CA LYS A 320 9.91 45.74 -14.94
C LYS A 320 9.33 45.97 -16.34
N HIS A 321 8.08 46.44 -16.43
CA HIS A 321 7.34 46.57 -17.70
C HIS A 321 7.10 48.02 -18.13
N ASN A 322 7.40 48.99 -17.28
CA ASN A 322 7.21 50.42 -17.55
C ASN A 322 5.75 50.81 -17.89
N VAL A 323 4.76 50.06 -17.38
CA VAL A 323 3.31 50.27 -17.59
C VAL A 323 2.60 50.20 -16.24
N ASP A 324 1.54 51.00 -16.04
CA ASP A 324 0.69 50.90 -14.84
C ASP A 324 -0.18 49.64 -14.90
N PHE A 325 -0.15 48.85 -13.83
CA PHE A 325 -0.92 47.62 -13.73
C PHE A 325 -2.44 47.85 -13.86
N LEU A 326 -2.94 49.03 -13.46
CA LEU A 326 -4.38 49.35 -13.51
C LEU A 326 -4.91 49.58 -14.92
N ASP A 327 -4.04 49.76 -15.90
CA ASP A 327 -4.41 49.96 -17.31
C ASP A 327 -4.57 48.63 -18.06
N CYS A 328 -4.16 47.51 -17.46
CA CYS A 328 -4.30 46.16 -18.03
C CYS A 328 -5.61 45.48 -17.55
N HIS A 329 -6.77 45.95 -18.00
CA HIS A 329 -8.10 45.50 -17.52
C HIS A 329 -8.34 43.98 -17.61
N GLU A 330 -7.69 43.30 -18.56
CA GLU A 330 -7.68 41.85 -18.75
C GLU A 330 -6.91 41.10 -17.66
N LYS A 331 -5.90 41.74 -17.05
CA LYS A 331 -5.12 41.18 -15.92
C LYS A 331 -5.76 41.48 -14.56
N ILE A 332 -6.80 42.33 -14.51
CA ILE A 332 -7.50 42.69 -13.28
C ILE A 332 -8.61 41.68 -12.96
N THR A 333 -8.31 40.86 -11.96
CA THR A 333 -9.15 39.77 -11.49
C THR A 333 -10.23 40.28 -10.51
N PRO A 334 -11.36 39.57 -10.33
CA PRO A 334 -12.39 39.94 -9.34
C PRO A 334 -11.86 40.07 -7.91
N LYS A 335 -10.77 39.37 -7.57
CA LYS A 335 -10.13 39.44 -6.25
C LYS A 335 -9.27 40.68 -6.10
N ILE A 336 -8.49 41.03 -7.12
CA ILE A 336 -7.71 42.27 -7.16
C ILE A 336 -8.67 43.46 -7.08
N MET A 337 -9.76 43.44 -7.85
CA MET A 337 -10.82 44.44 -7.78
C MET A 337 -11.27 44.72 -6.35
N ARG A 338 -11.50 43.70 -5.52
CA ARG A 338 -11.96 43.89 -4.13
C ARG A 338 -10.97 44.62 -3.23
N ILE A 339 -9.68 44.57 -3.55
CA ILE A 339 -8.59 45.15 -2.74
C ILE A 339 -8.25 46.57 -3.21
N LEU A 340 -8.64 46.92 -4.45
CA LEU A 340 -8.44 48.26 -4.98
C LEU A 340 -9.26 49.32 -4.21
N PRO A 341 -8.77 50.56 -4.16
CA PRO A 341 -9.54 51.72 -3.72
C PRO A 341 -10.91 51.81 -4.40
N LYS A 342 -11.87 52.47 -3.75
CA LYS A 342 -13.25 52.59 -4.21
C LYS A 342 -13.32 53.22 -5.61
N GLU A 343 -12.49 54.23 -5.83
CA GLU A 343 -12.40 55.03 -7.05
C GLU A 343 -12.00 54.15 -8.24
N ASP A 344 -10.98 53.31 -8.06
CA ASP A 344 -10.48 52.39 -9.09
C ASP A 344 -11.46 51.25 -9.39
N ARG A 345 -12.17 50.74 -8.36
CA ARG A 345 -13.22 49.72 -8.53
C ARG A 345 -14.35 50.18 -9.42
N ILE A 346 -14.83 51.40 -9.20
CA ILE A 346 -15.94 51.97 -9.97
C ILE A 346 -15.51 52.20 -11.41
N ARG A 347 -14.28 52.67 -11.63
CA ARG A 347 -13.70 52.88 -12.95
C ARG A 347 -13.68 51.58 -13.79
N ILE A 348 -13.21 50.49 -13.20
CA ILE A 348 -13.05 49.20 -13.91
C ILE A 348 -14.39 48.45 -14.08
N ALA A 349 -15.33 48.58 -13.14
CA ALA A 349 -16.63 47.89 -13.23
C ALA A 349 -17.53 48.46 -14.34
N LYS A 350 -17.52 49.77 -14.55
CA LYS A 350 -18.27 50.44 -15.63
C LYS A 350 -17.82 49.96 -17.01
N ALA A 351 -16.52 49.76 -17.19
CA ALA A 351 -15.95 49.25 -18.43
C ALA A 351 -16.36 47.81 -18.79
N LYS A 352 -16.95 47.03 -17.86
CA LYS A 352 -17.34 45.62 -18.07
C LYS A 352 -18.86 45.40 -18.30
N PHE A 353 -19.71 46.42 -18.25
CA PHE A 353 -21.19 46.29 -18.22
C PHE A 353 -21.89 46.38 -19.59
N GLU A 354 -21.22 46.86 -20.64
CA GLU A 354 -21.89 47.30 -21.88
C GLU A 354 -22.28 46.19 -22.89
N GLU A 355 -22.31 44.89 -22.53
CA GLU A 355 -22.60 43.76 -23.46
C GLU A 355 -23.86 42.94 -23.11
N LYS A 356 -24.87 42.88 -24.01
CA LYS A 356 -26.29 42.53 -23.71
C LYS A 356 -26.86 41.18 -24.25
N THR A 357 -26.05 40.19 -24.64
CA THR A 357 -26.49 38.86 -25.16
C THR A 357 -26.05 37.71 -24.25
N SER A 358 -26.58 37.64 -23.03
CA SER A 358 -25.90 36.91 -21.97
C SER A 358 -26.41 35.45 -21.75
N PRO A 359 -25.52 34.44 -21.71
CA PRO A 359 -25.84 33.02 -21.48
C PRO A 359 -26.57 32.70 -20.16
N ALA A 360 -27.03 31.44 -19.99
CA ALA A 360 -27.68 30.94 -18.76
C ALA A 360 -26.89 31.23 -17.47
N SER A 361 -25.56 31.30 -17.55
CA SER A 361 -24.67 31.72 -16.46
C SER A 361 -24.94 33.14 -15.97
N VAL A 362 -25.33 34.05 -16.86
CA VAL A 362 -25.66 35.44 -16.52
C VAL A 362 -27.07 35.54 -15.96
N ARG A 363 -28.03 34.74 -16.45
CA ARG A 363 -29.37 34.63 -15.84
C ARG A 363 -29.29 34.12 -14.41
N PHE A 364 -28.49 33.09 -14.16
CA PHE A 364 -28.24 32.59 -12.81
C PHE A 364 -27.59 33.66 -11.92
N GLU A 365 -26.63 34.44 -12.43
CA GLU A 365 -25.99 35.52 -11.66
C GLU A 365 -26.99 36.61 -11.23
N VAL A 366 -28.03 36.86 -12.02
CA VAL A 366 -29.12 37.76 -11.63
C VAL A 366 -29.96 37.15 -10.51
N ILE A 367 -30.35 35.88 -10.62
CA ILE A 367 -31.09 35.18 -9.56
C ILE A 367 -30.30 35.18 -8.24
N LYS A 368 -28.98 35.00 -8.30
CA LYS A 368 -28.11 35.13 -7.12
C LYS A 368 -28.23 36.49 -6.46
N ARG A 369 -28.19 37.58 -7.25
CA ARG A 369 -28.32 38.95 -6.73
C ARG A 369 -29.69 39.18 -6.10
N MET A 370 -30.77 38.65 -6.67
CA MET A 370 -32.12 38.75 -6.11
C MET A 370 -32.25 38.01 -4.77
N ILE A 371 -31.88 36.73 -4.72
CA ILE A 371 -31.92 35.93 -3.48
C ILE A 371 -31.02 36.55 -2.41
N TYR A 372 -29.80 36.96 -2.78
CA TYR A 372 -28.85 37.57 -1.86
C TYR A 372 -29.39 38.89 -1.26
N SER A 373 -30.08 39.71 -2.07
CA SER A 373 -30.69 40.95 -1.58
C SER A 373 -31.79 40.70 -0.56
N CYS A 374 -32.61 39.66 -0.72
CA CYS A 374 -33.63 39.31 0.27
C CYS A 374 -33.01 38.82 1.58
N VAL A 375 -31.93 38.03 1.48
CA VAL A 375 -31.21 37.48 2.63
C VAL A 375 -30.49 38.58 3.42
N ASP A 376 -29.78 39.50 2.74
CA ASP A 376 -29.02 40.59 3.38
C ASP A 376 -29.95 41.54 4.16
N ASN A 377 -31.19 41.68 3.69
CA ASN A 377 -32.24 42.48 4.33
C ASN A 377 -33.09 41.68 5.34
N ASN A 378 -32.85 40.36 5.49
CA ASN A 378 -33.64 39.44 6.32
C ASN A 378 -35.17 39.51 6.04
N ASP A 379 -35.55 39.62 4.77
CA ASP A 379 -36.94 39.79 4.32
C ASP A 379 -37.48 38.48 3.73
N SER A 380 -38.21 37.72 4.53
CA SER A 380 -38.80 36.44 4.12
C SER A 380 -39.96 36.59 3.13
N ASP A 381 -40.74 37.65 3.24
CA ASP A 381 -41.92 37.82 2.38
C ASP A 381 -41.49 38.17 0.95
N SER A 382 -40.50 39.05 0.82
CA SER A 382 -39.86 39.32 -0.47
C SER A 382 -39.15 38.09 -1.05
N LEU A 383 -38.56 37.24 -0.21
CA LEU A 383 -37.97 35.98 -0.66
C LEU A 383 -39.04 35.06 -1.25
N LEU A 384 -40.21 34.94 -0.62
CA LEU A 384 -41.32 34.14 -1.13
C LEU A 384 -41.78 34.63 -2.51
N ASP A 385 -41.88 35.94 -2.70
CA ASP A 385 -42.22 36.54 -4.00
C ASP A 385 -41.16 36.27 -5.07
N VAL A 386 -39.87 36.34 -4.70
CA VAL A 386 -38.76 35.97 -5.59
C VAL A 386 -38.85 34.49 -5.97
N LEU A 387 -39.16 33.58 -5.03
CA LEU A 387 -39.31 32.15 -5.32
C LEU A 387 -40.50 31.87 -6.27
N LYS A 388 -41.65 32.51 -6.03
CA LYS A 388 -42.82 32.43 -6.94
C LYS A 388 -42.49 32.97 -8.33
N TYR A 389 -41.75 34.07 -8.41
CA TYR A 389 -41.31 34.63 -9.69
C TYR A 389 -40.37 33.67 -10.44
N ILE A 390 -39.42 33.06 -9.73
CA ILE A 390 -38.50 32.07 -10.31
C ILE A 390 -39.29 30.88 -10.86
N GLN A 391 -40.18 30.32 -10.06
CA GLN A 391 -41.06 29.20 -10.45
C GLN A 391 -41.83 29.53 -11.73
N LYS A 392 -42.51 30.68 -11.78
CA LYS A 392 -43.33 31.08 -12.93
C LYS A 392 -42.53 31.33 -14.21
N LYS A 393 -41.35 31.95 -14.10
CA LYS A 393 -40.60 32.43 -15.27
C LYS A 393 -39.62 31.39 -15.84
N PHE A 394 -39.22 30.42 -15.04
CA PHE A 394 -38.16 29.48 -15.40
C PHE A 394 -38.61 28.01 -15.38
N ASP A 395 -39.92 27.73 -15.37
CA ASP A 395 -40.49 26.36 -15.28
C ASP A 395 -39.98 25.38 -16.37
N CYS A 396 -39.49 25.90 -17.50
CA CYS A 396 -38.92 25.12 -18.62
C CYS A 396 -37.39 24.95 -18.59
N GLU A 397 -36.68 25.45 -17.57
CA GLU A 397 -35.22 25.31 -17.48
C GLU A 397 -34.81 23.87 -17.09
N GLN A 398 -33.58 23.47 -17.43
CA GLN A 398 -33.07 22.11 -17.19
C GLN A 398 -32.77 21.83 -15.71
N HIS A 399 -32.67 20.54 -15.34
CA HIS A 399 -32.37 20.07 -13.97
C HIS A 399 -31.14 20.77 -13.34
N GLU A 400 -30.09 21.04 -14.13
CA GLU A 400 -28.87 21.71 -13.65
C GLU A 400 -29.13 23.16 -13.21
N PHE A 401 -30.07 23.85 -13.86
CA PHE A 401 -30.48 25.19 -13.45
C PHE A 401 -31.12 25.15 -12.06
N TRP A 402 -32.07 24.24 -11.84
CA TRP A 402 -32.74 24.06 -10.55
C TRP A 402 -31.78 23.66 -9.44
N ALA A 403 -30.83 22.77 -9.73
CA ALA A 403 -29.78 22.41 -8.79
C ALA A 403 -28.92 23.63 -8.38
N ASN A 404 -28.56 24.48 -9.33
CA ASN A 404 -27.80 25.71 -9.06
C ASN A 404 -28.62 26.73 -8.24
N VAL A 405 -29.91 26.89 -8.53
CA VAL A 405 -30.82 27.74 -7.76
C VAL A 405 -30.96 27.23 -6.32
N LEU A 406 -31.25 25.95 -6.12
CA LEU A 406 -31.42 25.36 -4.79
C LEU A 406 -30.12 25.37 -3.98
N ARG A 407 -28.96 25.11 -4.60
CA ARG A 407 -27.65 25.23 -3.96
C ARG A 407 -27.43 26.64 -3.44
N PHE A 408 -27.71 27.65 -4.27
CA PHE A 408 -27.53 29.04 -3.87
C PHE A 408 -28.54 29.42 -2.79
N LEU A 409 -29.81 29.09 -2.97
CA LEU A 409 -30.87 29.35 -2.00
C LEU A 409 -30.47 28.82 -0.62
N TRP A 410 -30.22 27.52 -0.52
CA TRP A 410 -29.91 26.88 0.76
C TRP A 410 -28.66 27.46 1.44
N ARG A 411 -27.63 27.79 0.67
CA ARG A 411 -26.39 28.39 1.19
C ARG A 411 -26.63 29.71 1.93
N TYR A 412 -27.64 30.47 1.54
CA TYR A 412 -27.91 31.80 2.08
C TYR A 412 -29.17 31.86 2.96
N THR A 413 -30.11 30.92 2.82
CA THR A 413 -31.35 30.92 3.59
C THR A 413 -31.39 29.90 4.72
N CYS A 414 -30.36 29.06 4.91
CA CYS A 414 -30.36 28.03 5.95
C CYS A 414 -30.49 28.58 7.39
N SER A 415 -30.20 29.87 7.60
CA SER A 415 -30.38 30.57 8.88
C SER A 415 -31.68 31.38 8.97
N MET A 416 -32.49 31.43 7.91
CA MET A 416 -33.77 32.14 7.90
C MET A 416 -34.90 31.23 8.36
N ASN A 417 -35.91 31.82 9.02
CA ASN A 417 -37.14 31.11 9.38
C ASN A 417 -38.07 31.03 8.16
N LEU A 418 -37.98 29.93 7.41
CA LEU A 418 -38.82 29.69 6.24
C LEU A 418 -40.21 29.18 6.65
N SER A 419 -41.27 29.83 6.13
CA SER A 419 -42.66 29.41 6.36
C SER A 419 -43.04 28.16 5.56
N GLN A 420 -44.22 27.59 5.85
CA GLN A 420 -44.73 26.43 5.12
C GLN A 420 -44.89 26.68 3.61
N ASP A 421 -45.25 27.91 3.21
CA ASP A 421 -45.37 28.29 1.80
C ASP A 421 -44.02 28.29 1.07
N HIS A 422 -42.94 28.68 1.77
CA HIS A 422 -41.59 28.56 1.21
C HIS A 422 -41.25 27.09 0.94
N TRP A 423 -41.53 26.22 1.92
CA TRP A 423 -41.27 24.80 1.81
C TRP A 423 -42.11 24.12 0.73
N ALA A 424 -43.33 24.57 0.48
CA ALA A 424 -44.14 24.08 -0.63
C ALA A 424 -43.43 24.31 -1.98
N ILE A 425 -42.96 25.53 -2.25
CA ILE A 425 -42.25 25.86 -3.50
C ILE A 425 -40.89 25.13 -3.58
N ILE A 426 -40.14 25.08 -2.48
CA ILE A 426 -38.86 24.34 -2.41
C ILE A 426 -39.08 22.85 -2.70
N SER A 427 -40.19 22.27 -2.23
CA SER A 427 -40.53 20.87 -2.49
C SER A 427 -40.74 20.62 -3.98
N GLU A 428 -41.44 21.52 -4.67
CA GLU A 428 -41.62 21.42 -6.12
C GLU A 428 -40.28 21.49 -6.86
N PHE A 429 -39.38 22.40 -6.45
CA PHE A 429 -38.04 22.48 -7.03
C PHE A 429 -37.22 21.21 -6.78
N LEU A 430 -37.34 20.60 -5.60
CA LEU A 430 -36.70 19.33 -5.28
C LEU A 430 -37.30 18.16 -6.08
N MET A 431 -38.61 18.16 -6.34
CA MET A 431 -39.26 17.13 -7.17
C MET A 431 -38.72 17.14 -8.60
N LYS A 432 -38.49 18.34 -9.19
CA LYS A 432 -37.84 18.49 -10.51
C LYS A 432 -36.44 17.87 -10.57
N ILE A 433 -35.77 17.68 -9.42
CA ILE A 433 -34.46 17.00 -9.33
C ILE A 433 -34.64 15.49 -9.18
N ILE A 434 -35.63 15.04 -8.40
CA ILE A 434 -35.85 13.61 -8.09
C ILE A 434 -36.41 12.85 -9.30
N GLU A 435 -37.23 13.50 -10.13
CA GLU A 435 -37.86 12.90 -11.33
C GLU A 435 -36.85 12.43 -12.38
N ASP A 436 -35.63 13.00 -12.44
CA ASP A 436 -34.58 12.55 -13.39
C ASP A 436 -33.93 11.22 -12.95
N GLU A 437 -34.26 10.68 -11.76
CA GLU A 437 -33.70 9.46 -11.13
C GLU A 437 -32.15 9.38 -11.03
N LYS A 438 -31.42 10.36 -11.56
CA LYS A 438 -29.98 10.49 -11.46
C LYS A 438 -29.59 11.02 -10.09
N LYS A 439 -28.48 10.51 -9.56
CA LYS A 439 -27.89 11.00 -8.31
C LYS A 439 -27.41 12.44 -8.46
N CYS A 440 -27.90 13.34 -7.62
CA CYS A 440 -27.38 14.72 -7.54
C CYS A 440 -26.22 14.79 -6.52
N ASP A 441 -24.96 14.88 -6.96
CA ASP A 441 -23.79 14.89 -6.08
C ASP A 441 -23.51 16.27 -5.43
N ASP A 442 -24.54 16.94 -4.91
CA ASP A 442 -24.44 18.25 -4.28
C ASP A 442 -24.77 18.22 -2.78
N LEU A 443 -23.85 18.73 -1.94
CA LEU A 443 -24.00 18.71 -0.49
C LEU A 443 -25.13 19.62 0.01
N CYS A 444 -25.34 20.79 -0.61
CA CYS A 444 -26.40 21.71 -0.19
C CYS A 444 -27.78 21.11 -0.49
N ILE A 445 -27.94 20.45 -1.64
CA ILE A 445 -29.18 19.76 -1.99
C ILE A 445 -29.42 18.58 -1.03
N GLN A 446 -28.38 17.85 -0.67
CA GLN A 446 -28.48 16.77 0.31
C GLN A 446 -28.93 17.24 1.69
N GLU A 447 -28.38 18.36 2.18
CA GLU A 447 -28.79 18.98 3.45
C GLU A 447 -30.23 19.49 3.38
N LEU A 448 -30.59 20.14 2.28
CA LEU A 448 -31.96 20.62 2.04
C LEU A 448 -32.97 19.47 2.01
N MET A 449 -32.64 18.36 1.36
CA MET A 449 -33.45 17.14 1.37
C MET A 449 -33.58 16.54 2.78
N ALA A 450 -32.50 16.51 3.55
CA ALA A 450 -32.53 16.01 4.94
C ALA A 450 -33.45 16.87 5.82
N GLU A 451 -33.41 18.19 5.64
CA GLU A 451 -34.29 19.12 6.35
C GLU A 451 -35.75 18.97 5.93
N LYS A 452 -36.01 18.75 4.65
CA LYS A 452 -37.36 18.43 4.17
C LYS A 452 -37.89 17.13 4.77
N VAL A 453 -37.06 16.08 4.80
CA VAL A 453 -37.41 14.80 5.44
C VAL A 453 -37.67 15.00 6.94
N ARG A 454 -36.90 15.85 7.63
CA ARG A 454 -37.13 16.21 9.03
C ARG A 454 -38.53 16.79 9.24
N LEU A 455 -38.94 17.72 8.38
CA LEU A 455 -40.26 18.36 8.42
C LEU A 455 -41.39 17.37 8.10
N ASP A 456 -41.19 16.48 7.14
CA ASP A 456 -42.17 15.46 6.75
C ASP A 456 -42.44 14.46 7.87
N ILE A 457 -41.39 14.02 8.56
CA ILE A 457 -41.54 13.05 9.65
C ILE A 457 -42.23 13.67 10.86
N THR A 458 -42.00 14.97 11.13
CA THR A 458 -42.68 15.67 12.23
C THR A 458 -44.18 15.88 11.99
N ASN A 459 -44.65 15.83 10.75
CA ASN A 459 -46.04 16.12 10.39
C ASN A 459 -46.93 14.87 10.22
N LEU A 460 -46.44 13.67 10.55
CA LEU A 460 -47.17 12.39 10.66
C LEU A 460 -48.46 12.29 9.82
N ASP A 461 -48.29 11.93 8.54
CA ASP A 461 -49.28 11.13 7.82
C ASP A 461 -48.58 9.96 7.12
N HIS A 462 -49.32 8.88 6.92
CA HIS A 462 -48.85 7.49 6.93
C HIS A 462 -47.86 7.05 5.83
N GLU A 463 -47.46 7.88 4.86
CA GLU A 463 -46.61 7.46 3.72
C GLU A 463 -45.12 7.79 3.90
N ILE A 464 -44.23 6.98 3.32
CA ILE A 464 -42.82 7.34 3.17
C ILE A 464 -42.70 8.41 2.09
N SER A 465 -42.14 9.58 2.44
CA SER A 465 -41.96 10.66 1.45
C SER A 465 -41.00 10.23 0.32
N PRO A 466 -41.25 10.66 -0.94
CA PRO A 466 -40.36 10.39 -2.07
C PRO A 466 -38.90 10.82 -1.79
N PHE A 467 -38.73 11.89 -1.01
CA PHE A 467 -37.43 12.38 -0.54
C PHE A 467 -36.68 11.33 0.29
N LEU A 468 -37.36 10.62 1.18
CA LEU A 468 -36.75 9.57 2.01
C LEU A 468 -36.29 8.37 1.16
N LYS A 469 -37.09 7.93 0.19
CA LYS A 469 -36.71 6.86 -0.76
C LYS A 469 -35.49 7.27 -1.60
N TYR A 470 -35.49 8.50 -2.11
CA TYR A 470 -34.37 9.03 -2.89
C TYR A 470 -33.09 9.15 -2.05
N MET A 471 -33.19 9.67 -0.82
CA MET A 471 -32.07 9.73 0.13
C MET A 471 -31.50 8.35 0.47
N PHE A 472 -32.34 7.34 0.62
CA PHE A 472 -31.89 5.97 0.84
C PHE A 472 -31.11 5.41 -0.36
N LYS A 473 -31.63 5.62 -1.58
CA LYS A 473 -31.02 5.12 -2.83
C LYS A 473 -29.68 5.81 -3.10
N HIS A 474 -29.56 7.10 -2.80
CA HIS A 474 -28.45 7.93 -3.28
C HIS A 474 -27.56 8.55 -2.18
N TYR A 475 -28.04 8.73 -0.94
CA TYR A 475 -27.37 9.50 0.12
C TYR A 475 -27.36 8.82 1.49
N ARG A 476 -27.04 7.52 1.53
CA ARG A 476 -26.99 6.70 2.77
C ARG A 476 -26.25 7.38 3.94
N SER A 477 -25.17 8.10 3.68
CA SER A 477 -24.40 8.79 4.74
C SER A 477 -25.09 9.99 5.36
N ASN A 478 -25.97 10.68 4.63
CA ASN A 478 -26.67 11.86 5.14
C ASN A 478 -27.95 11.48 5.89
N PHE A 479 -28.57 10.38 5.49
CA PHE A 479 -29.62 9.75 6.29
C PHE A 479 -29.19 9.53 7.74
N LEU A 480 -27.93 9.11 7.94
CA LEU A 480 -27.36 8.87 9.28
C LEU A 480 -27.10 10.14 10.09
N LYS A 481 -27.07 11.32 9.45
CA LYS A 481 -26.88 12.62 10.12
C LYS A 481 -28.18 13.24 10.64
N LEU A 482 -29.33 12.63 10.35
CA LEU A 482 -30.59 13.03 10.97
C LEU A 482 -30.52 12.86 12.50
N VAL A 483 -31.38 13.57 13.23
CA VAL A 483 -31.51 13.40 14.69
C VAL A 483 -31.69 11.91 15.00
N PRO A 484 -30.96 11.32 15.98
CA PRO A 484 -30.92 9.87 16.18
C PRO A 484 -32.27 9.18 16.28
N SER A 485 -33.26 9.81 16.92
CA SER A 485 -34.64 9.32 17.03
C SER A 485 -35.36 9.29 15.67
N LEU A 486 -35.21 10.33 14.86
CA LEU A 486 -35.80 10.43 13.52
C LEU A 486 -35.13 9.47 12.54
N ALA A 487 -33.79 9.36 12.60
CA ALA A 487 -33.03 8.39 11.81
C ALA A 487 -33.49 6.95 12.11
N LYS A 488 -33.71 6.64 13.40
CA LYS A 488 -34.24 5.34 13.82
C LYS A 488 -35.63 5.06 13.25
N ILE A 489 -36.59 5.97 13.46
CA ILE A 489 -37.97 5.82 12.98
C ILE A 489 -37.99 5.63 11.46
N SER A 490 -37.19 6.40 10.75
CA SER A 490 -37.11 6.33 9.29
C SER A 490 -36.54 5.01 8.81
N LEU A 491 -35.50 4.49 9.48
CA LEU A 491 -34.88 3.20 9.16
C LEU A 491 -35.86 2.06 9.41
N GLU A 492 -36.56 2.08 10.56
CA GLU A 492 -37.54 1.07 10.92
C GLU A 492 -38.73 1.08 9.96
N LYS A 493 -39.27 2.26 9.62
CA LYS A 493 -40.36 2.39 8.64
C LYS A 493 -39.96 1.85 7.28
N LEU A 494 -38.76 2.19 6.81
CA LEU A 494 -38.26 1.70 5.53
C LEU A 494 -38.09 0.17 5.50
N ILE A 495 -37.47 -0.42 6.53
CA ILE A 495 -37.29 -1.88 6.58
C ILE A 495 -38.65 -2.60 6.66
N ASN A 496 -39.65 -2.01 7.30
CA ASN A 496 -40.99 -2.59 7.39
C ASN A 496 -41.81 -2.49 6.08
N GLU A 497 -41.53 -1.52 5.22
CA GLU A 497 -42.22 -1.38 3.93
C GLU A 497 -41.60 -2.23 2.81
N ILE A 498 -40.36 -2.71 2.94
CA ILE A 498 -39.73 -3.52 1.88
C ILE A 498 -40.53 -4.78 1.52
N PRO A 499 -41.07 -5.56 2.47
CA PRO A 499 -41.88 -6.74 2.14
C PRO A 499 -43.11 -6.43 1.28
N SER A 500 -43.72 -5.25 1.39
CA SER A 500 -44.93 -4.92 0.61
C SER A 500 -44.64 -4.59 -0.85
N THR A 501 -43.38 -4.48 -1.25
CA THR A 501 -43.00 -4.29 -2.66
C THR A 501 -42.69 -5.60 -3.39
N TYR A 502 -42.89 -6.77 -2.75
CA TYR A 502 -42.64 -8.09 -3.34
C TYR A 502 -43.83 -9.02 -3.12
N ASP A 503 -44.11 -9.90 -4.08
CA ASP A 503 -45.15 -10.93 -3.95
C ASP A 503 -44.74 -12.02 -2.94
N ASP A 504 -43.46 -12.39 -2.92
CA ASP A 504 -42.84 -13.25 -1.90
C ASP A 504 -41.56 -12.61 -1.35
N VAL A 505 -41.45 -12.51 -0.02
CA VAL A 505 -40.25 -12.04 0.69
C VAL A 505 -39.01 -12.89 0.35
N ASN A 506 -39.21 -14.13 -0.09
CA ASN A 506 -38.13 -15.00 -0.56
C ASN A 506 -37.46 -14.53 -1.86
N ASP A 507 -38.09 -13.64 -2.62
CA ASP A 507 -37.57 -13.08 -3.88
C ASP A 507 -36.58 -11.93 -3.66
N ILE A 508 -36.43 -11.47 -2.42
CA ILE A 508 -35.47 -10.43 -2.05
C ILE A 508 -34.05 -10.94 -2.31
N SER A 509 -33.28 -10.17 -3.08
CA SER A 509 -31.90 -10.53 -3.45
C SER A 509 -30.96 -10.47 -2.24
N ILE A 510 -29.93 -11.33 -2.25
CA ILE A 510 -28.91 -11.34 -1.19
C ILE A 510 -28.16 -10.00 -1.11
N GLU A 511 -27.98 -9.30 -2.23
CA GLU A 511 -27.39 -7.97 -2.29
C GLU A 511 -28.20 -6.94 -1.49
N GLN A 512 -29.53 -6.95 -1.63
CA GLN A 512 -30.42 -6.08 -0.85
C GLN A 512 -30.33 -6.42 0.65
N VAL A 513 -30.32 -7.71 1.01
CA VAL A 513 -30.16 -8.13 2.41
C VAL A 513 -28.81 -7.66 2.98
N ILE A 514 -27.72 -7.76 2.22
CA ILE A 514 -26.39 -7.26 2.61
C ILE A 514 -26.44 -5.76 2.90
N ASP A 515 -27.08 -4.99 2.01
CA ASP A 515 -27.17 -3.54 2.14
C ASP A 515 -27.97 -3.12 3.37
N LEU A 516 -29.08 -3.81 3.67
CA LEU A 516 -29.86 -3.56 4.88
C LEU A 516 -29.09 -3.88 6.16
N VAL A 517 -28.37 -5.02 6.20
CA VAL A 517 -27.55 -5.39 7.36
C VAL A 517 -26.43 -4.38 7.58
N LYS A 518 -25.74 -3.96 6.52
CA LYS A 518 -24.70 -2.90 6.62
C LYS A 518 -25.28 -1.60 7.14
N MET A 519 -26.48 -1.23 6.69
CA MET A 519 -27.13 0.00 7.11
C MET A 519 -27.49 0.01 8.59
N ILE A 520 -28.00 -1.10 9.12
CA ILE A 520 -28.21 -1.28 10.56
C ILE A 520 -26.87 -1.12 11.30
N GLY A 521 -25.79 -1.68 10.76
CA GLY A 521 -24.43 -1.53 11.30
C GLY A 521 -23.95 -0.08 11.32
N GLU A 522 -24.07 0.63 10.20
CA GLU A 522 -23.68 2.02 10.06
C GLU A 522 -24.51 2.94 10.98
N PHE A 523 -25.83 2.73 11.06
CA PHE A 523 -26.70 3.43 12.00
C PHE A 523 -26.26 3.24 13.45
N ASN A 524 -26.04 1.99 13.86
CA ASN A 524 -25.63 1.67 15.23
C ASN A 524 -24.23 2.21 15.57
N ALA A 525 -23.32 2.24 14.59
CA ALA A 525 -21.99 2.81 14.76
C ALA A 525 -22.02 4.34 14.89
N HIS A 526 -22.87 5.01 14.10
CA HIS A 526 -22.99 6.47 14.12
C HIS A 526 -23.71 6.99 15.38
N ASN A 527 -24.66 6.21 15.92
CA ASN A 527 -25.53 6.63 17.03
C ASN A 527 -25.21 5.93 18.36
N SER A 528 -23.98 5.45 18.54
CA SER A 528 -23.57 4.73 19.75
C SER A 528 -23.71 5.60 21.00
N GLY A 529 -24.76 5.38 21.80
CA GLY A 529 -25.02 6.10 23.05
C GLY A 529 -26.15 7.14 22.99
N SER A 530 -26.65 7.49 21.81
CA SER A 530 -27.70 8.53 21.65
C SER A 530 -29.10 7.95 21.42
N CYS A 531 -29.21 6.70 20.95
CA CYS A 531 -30.50 6.01 20.76
C CYS A 531 -30.35 4.50 20.98
N ALA A 532 -31.48 3.82 21.24
CA ALA A 532 -31.52 2.37 21.32
C ALA A 532 -31.11 1.74 19.97
N ARG A 533 -30.22 0.74 20.03
CA ARG A 533 -29.70 0.05 18.85
C ARG A 533 -30.83 -0.64 18.08
N VAL A 534 -30.77 -0.55 16.75
CA VAL A 534 -31.63 -1.33 15.86
C VAL A 534 -30.98 -2.70 15.67
N SER A 535 -31.74 -3.77 15.82
CA SER A 535 -31.24 -5.13 15.58
C SER A 535 -31.87 -5.76 14.36
N VAL A 536 -31.11 -6.56 13.62
CA VAL A 536 -31.63 -7.45 12.57
C VAL A 536 -32.75 -8.35 13.12
N LYS A 537 -32.68 -8.72 14.41
CA LYS A 537 -33.72 -9.52 15.07
C LYS A 537 -35.06 -8.82 15.23
N ASN A 538 -35.08 -7.48 15.18
CA ASN A 538 -36.32 -6.71 15.31
C ASN A 538 -37.22 -6.88 14.07
N PHE A 539 -36.68 -7.42 12.97
CA PHE A 539 -37.37 -7.62 11.71
C PHE A 539 -37.38 -9.12 11.36
N PRO A 540 -38.45 -9.85 11.70
CA PRO A 540 -38.51 -11.31 11.53
C PRO A 540 -38.20 -11.78 10.11
N TRP A 541 -38.70 -11.04 9.11
CA TRP A 541 -38.47 -11.33 7.70
C TRP A 541 -36.98 -11.23 7.32
N LEU A 542 -36.30 -10.17 7.76
CA LEU A 542 -34.88 -9.95 7.48
C LEU A 542 -34.02 -10.99 8.19
N ALA A 543 -34.34 -11.30 9.44
CA ALA A 543 -33.67 -12.34 10.21
C ALA A 543 -33.81 -13.73 9.53
N ALA A 544 -34.98 -14.04 8.98
CA ALA A 544 -35.21 -15.27 8.21
C ALA A 544 -34.38 -15.30 6.92
N CYS A 545 -34.35 -14.21 6.14
CA CYS A 545 -33.52 -14.11 4.93
C CYS A 545 -32.02 -14.27 5.25
N VAL A 546 -31.51 -13.58 6.28
CA VAL A 546 -30.11 -13.70 6.71
C VAL A 546 -29.78 -15.14 7.11
N LYS A 547 -30.69 -15.80 7.84
CA LYS A 547 -30.53 -17.20 8.25
C LYS A 547 -30.52 -18.13 7.03
N LYS A 548 -31.48 -17.98 6.12
CA LYS A 548 -31.58 -18.74 4.85
C LYS A 548 -30.29 -18.65 4.04
N PHE A 549 -29.80 -17.44 3.78
CA PHE A 549 -28.59 -17.25 2.96
C PHE A 549 -27.30 -17.78 3.61
N LEU A 550 -27.19 -17.70 4.94
CA LEU A 550 -25.99 -18.18 5.66
C LEU A 550 -26.01 -19.70 5.93
N ILE A 551 -27.17 -20.29 6.23
CA ILE A 551 -27.32 -21.71 6.55
C ILE A 551 -27.49 -22.55 5.29
N ASP A 552 -28.44 -22.18 4.42
CA ASP A 552 -28.79 -22.97 3.23
C ASP A 552 -27.83 -22.72 2.06
N ARG A 553 -26.91 -21.75 2.23
CA ARG A 553 -25.86 -21.38 1.27
C ARG A 553 -26.40 -21.06 -0.13
N TYR A 554 -27.57 -20.44 -0.19
CA TYR A 554 -28.22 -20.06 -1.45
C TYR A 554 -27.52 -18.84 -2.07
N GLY A 555 -27.10 -18.94 -3.34
CA GLY A 555 -26.47 -17.85 -4.11
C GLY A 555 -24.94 -17.92 -4.25
N LEU A 556 -24.36 -16.88 -4.85
CA LEU A 556 -22.91 -16.83 -5.12
C LEU A 556 -22.09 -16.71 -3.83
N TRP A 557 -21.00 -17.48 -3.73
CA TRP A 557 -20.08 -17.45 -2.57
C TRP A 557 -19.62 -16.04 -2.17
N ARG A 558 -19.41 -15.13 -3.14
CA ARG A 558 -19.00 -13.74 -2.84
C ARG A 558 -20.05 -13.01 -2.02
N ASN A 559 -21.33 -13.24 -2.31
CA ASN A 559 -22.44 -12.57 -1.64
C ASN A 559 -22.65 -13.16 -0.24
N ILE A 560 -22.59 -14.49 -0.11
CA ILE A 560 -22.64 -15.16 1.21
C ILE A 560 -21.49 -14.65 2.11
N LYS A 561 -20.28 -14.50 1.54
CA LYS A 561 -19.15 -13.88 2.26
C LYS A 561 -19.42 -12.42 2.61
N GLY A 562 -19.96 -11.64 1.68
CA GLY A 562 -20.34 -10.24 1.90
C GLY A 562 -21.32 -10.10 3.06
N LEU A 563 -22.35 -10.95 3.10
CA LEU A 563 -23.35 -11.02 4.14
C LEU A 563 -22.75 -11.45 5.49
N SER A 564 -21.91 -12.48 5.49
CA SER A 564 -21.21 -12.94 6.69
C SER A 564 -20.35 -11.84 7.31
N LEU A 565 -19.61 -11.07 6.50
CA LEU A 565 -18.81 -9.96 6.99
C LEU A 565 -19.68 -8.83 7.52
N ALA A 566 -20.72 -8.43 6.76
CA ALA A 566 -21.66 -7.39 7.18
C ALA A 566 -22.33 -7.73 8.51
N LEU A 567 -22.80 -8.97 8.68
CA LEU A 567 -23.43 -9.43 9.92
C LEU A 567 -22.44 -9.48 11.09
N ARG A 568 -21.21 -9.96 10.86
CA ARG A 568 -20.17 -10.00 11.90
C ARG A 568 -19.82 -8.61 12.42
N ASP A 569 -19.70 -7.65 11.51
CA ASP A 569 -19.31 -6.29 11.85
C ASP A 569 -20.48 -5.50 12.48
N THR A 570 -21.73 -5.85 12.14
CA THR A 570 -22.96 -5.23 12.68
C THR A 570 -23.40 -5.84 14.02
N GLU A 571 -23.53 -7.17 14.07
CA GLU A 571 -24.04 -7.94 15.21
C GLU A 571 -23.27 -9.24 15.40
N ARG A 572 -22.10 -9.14 16.04
CA ARG A 572 -21.21 -10.27 16.27
C ARG A 572 -21.87 -11.48 16.97
N ARG A 573 -22.73 -11.25 17.96
CA ARG A 573 -23.42 -12.35 18.67
C ARG A 573 -24.38 -13.12 17.76
N LEU A 574 -25.09 -12.41 16.87
CA LEU A 574 -25.98 -13.04 15.90
C LEU A 574 -25.18 -13.81 14.83
N TYR A 575 -24.07 -13.23 14.38
CA TYR A 575 -23.11 -13.92 13.51
C TYR A 575 -22.58 -15.22 14.14
N GLU A 576 -22.15 -15.18 15.40
CA GLU A 576 -21.64 -16.36 16.11
C GLU A 576 -22.72 -17.44 16.30
N ALA A 577 -23.98 -17.04 16.48
CA ALA A 577 -25.11 -17.97 16.54
C ALA A 577 -25.43 -18.63 15.18
N TYR A 578 -25.26 -17.91 14.07
CA TYR A 578 -25.57 -18.40 12.72
C TYR A 578 -24.39 -19.09 12.03
N VAL A 579 -23.15 -18.80 12.45
CA VAL A 579 -21.91 -19.32 11.84
C VAL A 579 -21.02 -19.96 12.93
N PRO A 580 -21.36 -21.18 13.40
CA PRO A 580 -20.68 -21.83 14.54
C PRO A 580 -19.23 -22.26 14.27
N GLU A 581 -18.73 -22.20 13.03
CA GLU A 581 -17.49 -22.86 12.62
C GLU A 581 -16.48 -21.91 11.93
N ARG A 582 -15.31 -21.67 12.55
CA ARG A 582 -14.19 -20.85 12.00
C ARG A 582 -13.45 -21.51 10.83
N HIS A 583 -13.90 -22.67 10.34
CA HIS A 583 -13.13 -23.58 9.48
C HIS A 583 -12.94 -23.10 8.03
N TRP A 584 -13.50 -21.95 7.63
CA TRP A 584 -13.62 -21.58 6.21
C TRP A 584 -12.54 -20.62 5.68
N TYR A 585 -11.75 -19.94 6.52
CA TYR A 585 -10.75 -18.96 6.03
C TYR A 585 -9.30 -19.31 6.37
N ILE A 586 -8.68 -20.14 5.53
CA ILE A 586 -7.23 -20.31 5.48
C ILE A 586 -6.68 -19.50 4.31
N ASP A 587 -6.02 -18.37 4.62
CA ASP A 587 -5.23 -17.64 3.63
C ASP A 587 -3.85 -18.29 3.49
N ILE A 588 -3.76 -19.29 2.61
CA ILE A 588 -2.49 -19.93 2.24
C ILE A 588 -1.63 -19.06 1.31
N LYS A 589 -2.22 -18.02 0.71
CA LYS A 589 -1.54 -17.17 -0.29
C LYS A 589 -0.72 -16.07 0.38
N SER A 590 -1.12 -15.65 1.57
CA SER A 590 -0.37 -14.73 2.42
C SER A 590 0.62 -15.47 3.35
N ILE A 591 1.41 -14.70 4.10
CA ILE A 591 2.31 -15.24 5.12
C ILE A 591 1.55 -15.73 6.37
N ASP A 592 0.23 -15.56 6.45
CA ASP A 592 -0.55 -15.84 7.66
C ASP A 592 -0.57 -17.32 7.99
N ALA A 593 -0.73 -18.20 7.00
CA ALA A 593 -0.59 -19.64 7.23
C ALA A 593 0.78 -20.02 7.82
N LEU A 594 1.87 -19.37 7.38
CA LEU A 594 3.20 -19.58 7.95
C LEU A 594 3.33 -19.00 9.36
N ARG A 595 2.64 -17.89 9.67
CA ARG A 595 2.56 -17.33 11.03
C ARG A 595 1.79 -18.26 11.95
N THR A 596 0.66 -18.80 11.51
CA THR A 596 -0.14 -19.78 12.26
C THR A 596 0.68 -21.02 12.55
N LEU A 597 1.34 -21.61 11.54
CA LEU A 597 2.21 -22.78 11.75
C LEU A 597 3.32 -22.53 12.79
N LYS A 598 3.84 -21.30 12.87
CA LYS A 598 4.87 -20.93 13.86
C LYS A 598 4.33 -20.66 15.26
N LYS A 599 3.12 -20.08 15.36
CA LYS A 599 2.52 -19.66 16.63
C LYS A 599 1.73 -20.78 17.29
N ASP A 600 0.95 -21.53 16.50
CA ASP A 600 0.03 -22.56 16.95
C ASP A 600 -0.03 -23.69 15.90
N PRO A 601 0.95 -24.61 15.93
CA PRO A 601 1.00 -25.74 15.00
C PRO A 601 -0.17 -26.72 15.18
N GLU A 602 -0.77 -26.79 16.38
CA GLU A 602 -1.90 -27.69 16.66
C GLU A 602 -3.17 -27.28 15.92
N VAL A 603 -3.39 -25.98 15.70
CA VAL A 603 -4.47 -25.51 14.80
C VAL A 603 -4.27 -26.02 13.38
N VAL A 604 -3.02 -26.00 12.88
CA VAL A 604 -2.71 -26.53 11.54
C VAL A 604 -2.87 -28.05 11.51
N LYS A 605 -2.44 -28.75 12.58
CA LYS A 605 -2.58 -30.21 12.72
C LYS A 605 -4.04 -30.64 12.74
N ARG A 606 -4.90 -30.01 13.54
CA ARG A 606 -6.35 -30.31 13.57
C ARG A 606 -7.02 -30.08 12.21
N ASN A 607 -6.60 -29.06 11.48
CA ASN A 607 -7.20 -28.65 10.20
C ASN A 607 -6.37 -29.07 8.97
N TRP A 608 -5.47 -30.04 9.11
CA TRP A 608 -4.42 -30.32 8.13
C TRP A 608 -4.97 -30.63 6.74
N LYS A 609 -6.11 -31.32 6.63
CA LYS A 609 -6.78 -31.62 5.36
C LYS A 609 -7.16 -30.36 4.60
N CYS A 610 -7.65 -29.33 5.30
CA CYS A 610 -8.02 -28.05 4.70
C CYS A 610 -6.77 -27.29 4.22
N TYR A 611 -5.71 -27.25 5.04
CA TYR A 611 -4.41 -26.69 4.64
C TYR A 611 -3.83 -27.41 3.41
N TRP A 612 -3.89 -28.74 3.38
CA TRP A 612 -3.42 -29.55 2.27
C TRP A 612 -4.19 -29.25 0.97
N ASN A 613 -5.54 -29.24 1.02
CA ASN A 613 -6.39 -28.90 -0.13
C ASN A 613 -6.07 -27.49 -0.68
N LYS A 614 -5.86 -26.51 0.20
CA LYS A 614 -5.47 -25.16 -0.22
C LYS A 614 -4.05 -25.13 -0.79
N CYS A 615 -3.09 -25.85 -0.20
CA CYS A 615 -1.73 -25.96 -0.73
C CYS A 615 -1.74 -26.55 -2.15
N LEU A 616 -2.51 -27.61 -2.38
CA LEU A 616 -2.70 -28.22 -3.68
C LEU A 616 -3.27 -27.20 -4.70
N GLY A 617 -4.23 -26.37 -4.30
CA GLY A 617 -4.78 -25.29 -5.13
C GLY A 617 -3.75 -24.24 -5.57
N TYR A 618 -2.69 -24.01 -4.78
CA TYR A 618 -1.79 -22.86 -4.93
C TYR A 618 -0.29 -23.22 -4.87
N VAL A 619 0.09 -24.49 -5.11
CA VAL A 619 1.47 -24.99 -4.93
C VAL A 619 2.52 -24.26 -5.80
N SER A 620 2.11 -23.62 -6.89
CA SER A 620 3.00 -22.80 -7.73
C SER A 620 3.47 -21.51 -7.03
N LYS A 621 2.72 -21.00 -6.05
CA LYS A 621 3.04 -19.75 -5.34
C LYS A 621 4.22 -19.96 -4.37
N ARG A 622 5.18 -19.02 -4.40
CA ARG A 622 6.41 -19.05 -3.58
C ARG A 622 6.14 -19.16 -2.08
N VAL A 623 5.10 -18.49 -1.58
CA VAL A 623 4.73 -18.49 -0.16
C VAL A 623 4.23 -19.87 0.28
N VAL A 624 3.42 -20.54 -0.56
CA VAL A 624 2.92 -21.90 -0.31
C VAL A 624 4.07 -22.92 -0.33
N LYS A 625 4.97 -22.84 -1.32
CA LYS A 625 6.18 -23.69 -1.35
C LYS A 625 7.03 -23.51 -0.08
N ARG A 626 7.09 -22.29 0.45
CA ARG A 626 7.80 -21.99 1.70
C ARG A 626 7.08 -22.62 2.89
N PHE A 627 5.75 -22.51 2.98
CA PHE A 627 4.94 -23.15 4.01
C PHE A 627 5.19 -24.67 4.06
N ILE A 628 5.04 -25.36 2.92
CA ILE A 628 5.22 -26.82 2.83
C ILE A 628 6.63 -27.24 3.28
N ARG A 629 7.68 -26.54 2.83
CA ARG A 629 9.06 -26.86 3.25
C ARG A 629 9.31 -26.73 4.75
N ASN A 630 8.58 -25.84 5.44
CA ASN A 630 8.71 -25.68 6.88
C ASN A 630 8.01 -26.82 7.63
N LEU A 631 7.00 -27.47 7.05
CA LEU A 631 6.32 -28.63 7.65
C LEU A 631 7.28 -29.77 7.99
N ARG A 632 8.36 -29.96 7.21
CA ARG A 632 9.37 -31.02 7.39
C ARG A 632 9.90 -31.14 8.84
N TRP A 633 9.91 -30.03 9.57
CA TRP A 633 10.46 -29.92 10.91
C TRP A 633 9.40 -29.97 12.03
N TYR A 634 8.13 -30.09 11.69
CA TYR A 634 7.05 -30.28 12.66
C TYR A 634 6.74 -31.77 12.80
N GLN A 635 6.31 -32.17 13.99
CA GLN A 635 5.97 -33.56 14.28
C GLN A 635 4.70 -33.98 13.54
N ASP A 636 4.75 -35.12 12.85
CA ASP A 636 3.67 -35.81 12.11
C ASP A 636 3.11 -35.08 10.87
N LEU A 637 2.98 -33.75 10.91
CA LEU A 637 2.48 -32.92 9.81
C LEU A 637 3.07 -33.22 8.42
N PRO A 638 4.41 -33.36 8.24
CA PRO A 638 4.97 -33.64 6.92
C PRO A 638 4.60 -35.05 6.42
N ILE A 639 4.44 -36.01 7.33
CA ILE A 639 4.03 -37.39 7.00
C ILE A 639 2.57 -37.39 6.54
N MET A 640 1.69 -36.73 7.30
CA MET A 640 0.27 -36.60 6.94
C MET A 640 0.09 -35.97 5.55
N PHE A 641 0.87 -34.92 5.25
CA PHE A 641 0.87 -34.26 3.93
C PHE A 641 1.42 -35.17 2.83
N ALA A 642 2.50 -35.90 3.10
CA ALA A 642 3.10 -36.80 2.12
C ALA A 642 2.16 -38.00 1.85
N GLU A 643 1.58 -38.64 2.87
CA GLU A 643 0.70 -39.81 2.73
C GLU A 643 -0.53 -39.46 1.92
N LYS A 644 -1.13 -38.31 2.21
CA LYS A 644 -2.27 -37.81 1.45
C LYS A 644 -1.91 -37.49 -0.01
N SER A 645 -0.67 -37.08 -0.27
CA SER A 645 -0.18 -36.78 -1.62
C SER A 645 0.18 -38.06 -2.40
N LEU A 646 0.57 -39.14 -1.71
CA LEU A 646 0.75 -40.46 -2.31
C LEU A 646 -0.59 -41.12 -2.66
N HIS A 647 -1.63 -40.86 -1.87
CA HIS A 647 -2.95 -41.40 -2.14
C HIS A 647 -3.53 -40.81 -3.45
N ASP A 648 -3.72 -41.68 -4.45
CA ASP A 648 -4.20 -41.37 -5.79
C ASP A 648 -3.30 -40.38 -6.57
N MET A 649 -2.04 -40.77 -6.83
CA MET A 649 -1.10 -39.99 -7.65
C MET A 649 -1.52 -39.90 -9.14
N LYS A 650 -2.43 -40.76 -9.60
CA LYS A 650 -2.72 -40.99 -11.02
C LYS A 650 -3.30 -39.77 -11.74
N ASN A 651 -3.87 -38.79 -11.01
CA ASN A 651 -4.61 -37.67 -11.63
C ASN A 651 -4.21 -36.25 -11.18
N GLN A 652 -3.17 -36.05 -10.35
CA GLN A 652 -2.86 -34.70 -9.85
C GLN A 652 -1.37 -34.38 -9.73
N VAL A 653 -0.82 -33.81 -10.80
CA VAL A 653 0.52 -33.20 -10.94
C VAL A 653 0.98 -32.41 -9.71
N ARG A 654 0.07 -31.67 -9.08
CA ARG A 654 0.39 -30.78 -7.96
C ARG A 654 0.79 -31.55 -6.69
N LYS A 655 0.34 -32.80 -6.52
CA LYS A 655 0.73 -33.69 -5.41
C LYS A 655 2.22 -34.03 -5.48
N ILE A 656 2.75 -34.27 -6.68
CA ILE A 656 4.18 -34.58 -6.91
C ILE A 656 5.07 -33.40 -6.53
N VAL A 657 4.62 -32.17 -6.81
CA VAL A 657 5.34 -30.97 -6.36
C VAL A 657 5.34 -30.87 -4.83
N ILE A 658 4.25 -31.23 -4.14
CA ILE A 658 4.20 -31.28 -2.66
C ILE A 658 5.20 -32.32 -2.14
N LEU A 659 5.24 -33.52 -2.73
CA LEU A 659 6.18 -34.58 -2.38
C LEU A 659 7.64 -34.14 -2.57
N GLY A 660 7.95 -33.52 -3.72
CA GLY A 660 9.28 -32.97 -3.97
C GLY A 660 9.65 -31.80 -3.04
N LEU A 661 8.69 -31.12 -2.41
CA LEU A 661 8.99 -30.12 -1.37
C LEU A 661 9.26 -30.73 0.01
N LEU A 662 8.86 -31.98 0.23
CA LEU A 662 8.96 -32.69 1.51
C LEU A 662 10.16 -33.67 1.53
N MET A 663 10.44 -34.37 0.44
CA MET A 663 11.43 -35.45 0.35
C MET A 663 12.81 -35.01 -0.18
N GLU A 664 13.86 -35.80 0.12
CA GLU A 664 15.18 -35.70 -0.51
C GLU A 664 15.24 -36.34 -1.91
N GLY A 665 16.24 -35.95 -2.72
CA GLY A 665 16.49 -36.41 -4.10
C GLY A 665 16.33 -37.93 -4.28
N PRO A 666 17.15 -38.75 -3.62
CA PRO A 666 17.10 -40.20 -3.77
C PRO A 666 15.74 -40.82 -3.38
N ALA A 667 15.08 -40.27 -2.35
CA ALA A 667 13.74 -40.70 -1.96
C ALA A 667 12.69 -40.37 -3.03
N PHE A 668 12.78 -39.18 -3.60
CA PHE A 668 11.92 -38.72 -4.68
C PHE A 668 12.15 -39.52 -5.99
N GLU A 669 13.40 -39.83 -6.32
CA GLU A 669 13.75 -40.66 -7.48
C GLU A 669 13.19 -42.07 -7.38
N ARG A 670 13.37 -42.73 -6.22
CA ARG A 670 12.80 -44.06 -5.96
C ARG A 670 11.28 -44.06 -6.07
N LEU A 671 10.64 -43.00 -5.56
CA LEU A 671 9.19 -42.86 -5.64
C LEU A 671 8.71 -42.77 -7.09
N VAL A 672 9.33 -41.90 -7.88
CA VAL A 672 8.93 -41.66 -9.28
C VAL A 672 9.35 -42.81 -10.21
N GLY A 673 10.47 -43.48 -9.92
CA GLY A 673 11.00 -44.61 -10.68
C GLY A 673 10.26 -45.93 -10.45
N SER A 674 9.40 -46.02 -9.43
CA SER A 674 8.56 -47.21 -9.17
C SER A 674 7.47 -47.41 -10.25
N GLU A 675 6.95 -48.64 -10.41
CA GLU A 675 5.91 -48.98 -11.41
C GLU A 675 4.64 -48.10 -11.30
N ASP A 676 4.31 -47.61 -10.10
CA ASP A 676 3.22 -46.66 -9.86
C ASP A 676 3.54 -45.23 -10.33
N GLY A 677 4.82 -44.86 -10.42
CA GLY A 677 5.32 -43.57 -10.91
C GLY A 677 5.48 -43.49 -12.43
N GLY A 678 5.54 -44.64 -13.13
CA GLY A 678 5.67 -44.71 -14.59
C GLY A 678 4.51 -44.09 -15.39
N LYS A 679 3.35 -43.85 -14.76
CA LYS A 679 2.17 -43.20 -15.36
C LYS A 679 2.06 -41.70 -15.08
N ILE A 680 3.08 -41.09 -14.46
CA ILE A 680 3.12 -39.66 -14.16
C ILE A 680 3.29 -38.82 -15.44
N SER A 681 2.45 -37.80 -15.61
CA SER A 681 2.51 -36.84 -16.73
C SER A 681 3.87 -36.12 -16.81
N LYS A 682 4.64 -36.44 -17.86
CA LYS A 682 5.97 -35.88 -18.18
C LYS A 682 6.08 -34.33 -18.13
N PRO A 683 5.13 -33.50 -18.63
CA PRO A 683 5.33 -32.05 -18.75
C PRO A 683 5.56 -31.26 -17.45
N TYR A 684 5.34 -31.86 -16.28
CA TYR A 684 5.46 -31.15 -15.00
C TYR A 684 6.52 -31.72 -14.05
N MET A 685 7.21 -32.78 -14.47
CA MET A 685 8.36 -33.34 -13.74
C MET A 685 9.50 -32.33 -13.54
N PRO A 686 9.85 -31.47 -14.52
CA PRO A 686 10.86 -30.43 -14.30
C PRO A 686 10.51 -29.48 -13.15
N GLN A 687 9.22 -29.16 -12.98
CA GLN A 687 8.76 -28.31 -11.88
C GLN A 687 8.89 -29.01 -10.53
N ALA A 688 8.59 -30.31 -10.44
CA ALA A 688 8.74 -31.09 -9.21
C ALA A 688 10.22 -31.27 -8.86
N ILE A 689 11.04 -31.68 -9.83
CA ILE A 689 12.49 -31.84 -9.72
C ILE A 689 13.16 -30.56 -9.20
N SER A 690 12.79 -29.39 -9.75
CA SER A 690 13.32 -28.09 -9.29
C SER A 690 13.01 -27.74 -7.83
N CYS A 691 12.07 -28.46 -7.20
CA CYS A 691 11.64 -28.23 -5.83
C CYS A 691 12.38 -29.10 -4.79
N VAL A 692 12.96 -30.23 -5.22
CA VAL A 692 13.61 -31.28 -4.40
C VAL A 692 14.92 -30.80 -3.79
N ARG A 693 15.15 -31.17 -2.52
CA ARG A 693 16.35 -30.79 -1.74
C ARG A 693 16.75 -31.88 -0.74
N PRO A 694 17.98 -32.42 -0.80
CA PRO A 694 19.00 -32.28 -1.88
C PRO A 694 18.43 -32.62 -3.27
N PRO A 695 19.03 -32.10 -4.37
CA PRO A 695 18.51 -32.32 -5.72
C PRO A 695 18.56 -33.81 -6.09
N VAL A 696 17.80 -34.17 -7.14
CA VAL A 696 17.89 -35.49 -7.77
C VAL A 696 19.21 -35.63 -8.55
N SER A 697 19.61 -36.86 -8.86
CA SER A 697 20.76 -37.20 -9.70
C SER A 697 20.67 -36.53 -11.08
N LEU A 698 21.83 -36.20 -11.66
CA LEU A 698 21.88 -35.58 -12.98
C LEU A 698 21.28 -36.49 -14.06
N GLU A 699 21.54 -37.79 -13.97
CA GLU A 699 20.96 -38.79 -14.87
C GLU A 699 19.43 -38.78 -14.80
N PHE A 700 18.87 -38.77 -13.60
CA PHE A 700 17.42 -38.68 -13.42
C PHE A 700 16.86 -37.34 -13.93
N ALA A 701 17.57 -36.23 -13.69
CA ALA A 701 17.16 -34.92 -14.17
C ALA A 701 17.18 -34.82 -15.70
N LEU A 702 18.11 -35.49 -16.39
CA LEU A 702 18.21 -35.52 -17.86
C LEU A 702 17.17 -36.43 -18.52
N LYS A 703 16.62 -37.40 -17.78
CA LYS A 703 15.58 -38.32 -18.26
C LYS A 703 14.21 -37.63 -18.50
N TYR A 704 13.99 -36.45 -17.90
CA TYR A 704 12.72 -35.71 -17.91
C TYR A 704 12.91 -34.28 -18.38
#